data_AF-A0A1V5GA61-F1
#
_entry.id   AF-A0A1V5GA61-F1
#
_cell.length_a   1.000
_cell.length_b   1.000
_cell.length_c   1.000
_cell.angle_alpha   90.00
_cell.angle_beta   90.00
_cell.angle_gamma   90.00
#
_symmetry.space_group_name_H-M   'P 1'
#
loop_
_entity.id
_entity.type
_entity.pdbx_description
1 polymer ?
#
loop_
_entity_poly.entity_id
_entity_poly.type
_entity_poly.pdbx_seq_one_letter_code
_entity_poly.pdbx_strand_id
1 'polypeptide(L)'
;MKLCQQVDALQLKKAKHIFYAATDGMPNEATIPLYNNEMPRKEGLPSHRTAGIAVARNGMAEKLHVKFQRMNSLGTKLLNGSTAPSGVSGNNANWILPAEILMADDVNLGYRMDIQPEDQPGKWFSLHKRNNKFSYLNNSGNSIDIPNTEPDEGFIQISASEEKTEGGTQLKVGEAIARWEGWSLSVPRPGSALNDPMLDKEEVYDKSKPGNAEKENTKYKTPGTADFRLNVKPELVKGSLPMLRFGKKYAIRIRTVDLAGNSVNLDSQPESPATAVMGNIRYMRYEPVDAPFLVLGNILKDGESAEVMAIRSNEGVTPAEYENTNIDSKYNKAYQPDSVRHVKPPRTTVEMATTHAMLDKGFGSANQSAAAAIYQKIKTDKDPFVNEGDATSEMKVTDASLKNIPVEYLADPMAAGVTFFISANDPNPKLPDPEVFTRRVSFYFDEEVNDSSANSTADYQAWMAPKTFRILLKEGNPDIKWEAATRTLMVTLQKGVIVKMNYACFWRPNDILKMSGILDMMGMNNLSDAVGKRIAKGQHWMFSPWREISFVHAVQQPISKVGAQSFPSIATLTPDREYGSNIAKLNSKFFVHGPSTGQLDMEADWLEWDDDIAKPALEKMPMKSKVFHYTTLYNVFEYVFGELVKGNPFTAVQHVFKDTKHRMVNYKTIATTRYREYFFQLVADKGANFLLTRESKPLNQINIPSSARPLAPQIEYIIPTFEWDRTQKNNQILTGRASGLRIYLKRPWYSSGEGEQLAVVLAIKEQPNAIARINPSAGAMVSTWGKDPTKITSALPGGGDNGIIITEDNFVNINPGNKDSLLTIAEHPAAKVSIVAYDVKYDSERQLYYVDVMLNILTSYFPFVRMALARYQRHSLRKDGRDCCLSPIVQADYIQIPPPRASSLDFINGSKTNIKVAISGSQTSVDTYNPFFRSKVEFIIEPIDVPASEGTHISLSRRPIDSYSYVLNANDVNNFGFYHSHNFNLPEAYASKPYRVKVLEYESIIYDYEKPNPNPAGVNFGTMPMKDRLVFADVYELNK
;
A
#
# COMPACT_ATOMS: atom_id res chain seq x y z
N MET A 1 -23.95 -4.90 -22.50
CA MET A 1 -25.03 -5.31 -21.57
C MET A 1 -26.33 -5.66 -22.30
N LYS A 2 -27.03 -4.75 -22.99
CA LYS A 2 -28.25 -5.12 -23.76
C LYS A 2 -28.00 -6.18 -24.85
N LEU A 3 -26.86 -6.12 -25.54
CA LEU A 3 -26.44 -7.16 -26.50
C LEU A 3 -26.13 -8.50 -25.82
N CYS A 4 -25.50 -8.48 -24.64
CA CYS A 4 -25.25 -9.69 -23.83
C CYS A 4 -26.57 -10.29 -23.33
N GLN A 5 -27.54 -9.48 -22.90
CA GLN A 5 -28.88 -9.95 -22.52
C GLN A 5 -29.66 -10.52 -23.70
N GLN A 6 -29.45 -10.00 -24.92
CA GLN A 6 -30.05 -10.56 -26.13
C GLN A 6 -29.38 -11.86 -26.59
N VAL A 7 -28.05 -11.98 -26.42
CA VAL A 7 -27.30 -13.23 -26.66
C VAL A 7 -27.64 -14.26 -25.59
N ASP A 8 -27.75 -13.88 -24.31
CA ASP A 8 -28.19 -14.75 -23.22
C ASP A 8 -29.64 -15.18 -23.43
N ALA A 9 -30.55 -14.30 -23.90
CA ALA A 9 -31.91 -14.69 -24.25
C ALA A 9 -31.99 -15.61 -25.49
N LEU A 10 -31.08 -15.45 -26.45
CA LEU A 10 -30.93 -16.33 -27.62
C LEU A 10 -30.27 -17.67 -27.25
N GLN A 11 -29.33 -17.69 -26.31
CA GLN A 11 -28.69 -18.90 -25.79
C GLN A 11 -29.60 -19.64 -24.79
N LEU A 12 -30.40 -18.96 -23.98
CA LEU A 12 -31.46 -19.58 -23.16
C LEU A 12 -32.56 -20.18 -24.04
N LYS A 13 -32.87 -19.56 -25.19
CA LYS A 13 -33.77 -20.14 -26.20
C LYS A 13 -33.14 -21.33 -26.93
N LYS A 14 -31.84 -21.33 -27.22
CA LYS A 14 -31.15 -22.42 -27.91
C LYS A 14 -30.74 -23.59 -27.01
N ALA A 15 -30.43 -23.34 -25.73
CA ALA A 15 -30.10 -24.37 -24.74
C ALA A 15 -31.32 -25.18 -24.29
N LYS A 16 -32.54 -24.63 -24.46
CA LYS A 16 -33.80 -25.33 -24.15
C LYS A 16 -34.18 -26.44 -25.14
N HIS A 17 -33.46 -26.63 -26.25
CA HIS A 17 -33.92 -27.50 -27.34
C HIS A 17 -33.17 -28.83 -27.55
N ILE A 18 -32.21 -29.20 -26.70
CA ILE A 18 -31.36 -30.36 -27.05
C ILE A 18 -31.78 -31.69 -26.39
N PHE A 19 -32.57 -31.72 -25.30
CA PHE A 19 -32.99 -33.01 -24.74
C PHE A 19 -34.40 -32.95 -24.13
N TYR A 20 -35.36 -33.63 -24.78
CA TYR A 20 -36.65 -33.97 -24.18
C TYR A 20 -36.61 -35.45 -23.77
N ALA A 21 -36.77 -35.73 -22.48
CA ALA A 21 -37.22 -37.05 -22.04
C ALA A 21 -38.76 -37.06 -22.09
N ALA A 22 -39.33 -38.10 -22.68
CA ALA A 22 -40.78 -38.30 -22.71
C ALA A 22 -41.14 -39.39 -21.70
N THR A 23 -42.20 -39.15 -20.93
CA THR A 23 -42.94 -40.18 -20.18
C THR A 23 -44.34 -40.23 -20.79
N ASP A 24 -44.82 -41.41 -21.15
CA ASP A 24 -46.13 -41.64 -21.81
C ASP A 24 -46.37 -40.88 -23.13
N GLY A 25 -45.30 -40.55 -23.87
CA GLY A 25 -45.41 -39.97 -25.21
C GLY A 25 -45.77 -38.47 -25.26
N MET A 26 -45.75 -37.75 -24.13
CA MET A 26 -45.85 -36.29 -24.10
C MET A 26 -44.64 -35.65 -23.38
N PRO A 27 -44.13 -34.49 -23.84
CA PRO A 27 -43.06 -33.78 -23.15
C PRO A 27 -43.53 -33.25 -21.79
N ASN A 28 -42.86 -33.63 -20.71
CA ASN A 28 -43.15 -33.16 -19.35
C ASN A 28 -42.06 -32.20 -18.86
N GLU A 29 -42.43 -30.96 -18.50
CA GLU A 29 -41.50 -29.96 -17.95
C GLU A 29 -40.89 -30.39 -16.60
N ALA A 30 -41.55 -31.27 -15.85
CA ALA A 30 -41.11 -31.70 -14.52
C ALA A 30 -39.88 -32.64 -14.54
N THR A 31 -39.54 -33.22 -15.69
CA THR A 31 -38.40 -34.14 -15.85
C THR A 31 -37.12 -33.48 -16.37
N ILE A 32 -37.09 -32.15 -16.47
CA ILE A 32 -35.84 -31.41 -16.77
C ILE A 32 -34.91 -31.58 -15.57
N PRO A 33 -33.74 -32.26 -15.70
CA PRO A 33 -32.84 -32.41 -14.59
C PRO A 33 -32.35 -31.03 -14.13
N LEU A 34 -32.48 -30.75 -12.84
CA LEU A 34 -31.89 -29.60 -12.13
C LEU A 34 -30.35 -29.71 -12.07
N TYR A 35 -29.69 -29.97 -13.19
CA TYR A 35 -28.24 -29.89 -13.31
C TYR A 35 -27.87 -28.47 -13.74
N ASN A 36 -27.62 -27.60 -12.74
CA ASN A 36 -26.70 -26.45 -12.74
C ASN A 36 -27.19 -25.30 -11.84
N ASN A 37 -27.35 -25.59 -10.54
CA ASN A 37 -27.40 -24.56 -9.49
C ASN A 37 -26.04 -24.37 -8.80
N GLU A 38 -24.93 -24.52 -9.54
CA GLU A 38 -23.67 -23.92 -9.08
C GLU A 38 -23.77 -22.40 -9.30
N MET A 39 -23.42 -21.60 -8.30
CA MET A 39 -23.28 -20.15 -8.47
C MET A 39 -22.42 -19.90 -9.72
N PRO A 40 -22.76 -18.93 -10.60
CA PRO A 40 -21.99 -18.66 -11.79
C PRO A 40 -20.56 -18.35 -11.39
N ARG A 41 -19.67 -19.35 -11.55
CA ARG A 41 -18.24 -19.10 -11.59
C ARG A 41 -18.03 -18.09 -12.73
N LYS A 42 -17.03 -17.21 -12.61
CA LYS A 42 -16.60 -16.35 -13.72
C LYS A 42 -15.98 -17.23 -14.82
N GLU A 43 -16.79 -18.08 -15.43
CA GLU A 43 -16.45 -18.83 -16.62
C GLU A 43 -16.71 -17.89 -17.80
N GLY A 44 -15.69 -17.72 -18.65
CA GLY A 44 -15.85 -16.97 -19.88
C GLY A 44 -16.93 -17.63 -20.75
N LEU A 45 -17.70 -16.83 -21.49
CA LEU A 45 -18.66 -17.35 -22.46
C LEU A 45 -17.95 -18.38 -23.36
N PRO A 46 -18.52 -19.57 -23.59
CA PRO A 46 -17.91 -20.56 -24.47
C PRO A 46 -17.72 -19.94 -25.85
N SER A 47 -16.50 -20.03 -26.40
CA SER A 47 -16.22 -19.52 -27.73
C SER A 47 -17.04 -20.30 -28.76
N HIS A 48 -17.71 -19.57 -29.65
CA HIS A 48 -18.38 -20.19 -30.79
C HIS A 48 -17.31 -20.88 -31.65
N ARG A 49 -17.59 -22.12 -32.04
CA ARG A 49 -16.74 -22.90 -32.94
C ARG A 49 -17.47 -23.13 -34.25
N THR A 50 -16.73 -23.02 -35.33
CA THR A 50 -17.21 -23.32 -36.67
C THR A 50 -17.33 -24.83 -36.80
N ALA A 51 -18.51 -25.32 -37.17
CA ALA A 51 -18.82 -26.74 -37.26
C ALA A 51 -19.47 -27.09 -38.62
N GLY A 52 -18.75 -26.81 -39.71
CA GLY A 52 -19.16 -27.13 -41.08
C GLY A 52 -20.48 -26.48 -41.52
N ILE A 53 -21.06 -27.00 -42.61
CA ILE A 53 -22.40 -26.64 -43.06
C ILE A 53 -23.34 -27.80 -42.76
N ALA A 54 -24.32 -27.57 -41.90
CA ALA A 54 -25.28 -28.57 -41.47
C ALA A 54 -26.68 -28.33 -42.06
N VAL A 55 -27.36 -29.43 -42.39
CA VAL A 55 -28.80 -29.42 -42.65
C VAL A 55 -29.47 -30.04 -41.43
N ALA A 56 -30.35 -29.26 -40.79
CA ALA A 56 -31.07 -29.68 -39.59
C ALA A 56 -32.57 -29.42 -39.77
N ARG A 57 -33.39 -30.20 -39.07
CA ARG A 57 -34.85 -30.07 -39.08
C ARG A 57 -35.36 -30.06 -37.64
N ASN A 58 -36.02 -28.96 -37.26
CA ASN A 58 -36.66 -28.87 -35.95
C ASN A 58 -37.77 -29.93 -35.82
N GLY A 59 -37.86 -30.54 -34.64
CA GLY A 59 -38.87 -31.57 -34.36
C GLY A 59 -38.61 -32.88 -35.10
N MET A 60 -37.33 -33.21 -35.38
CA MET A 60 -36.97 -34.44 -36.08
C MET A 60 -37.40 -35.69 -35.30
N ALA A 61 -37.32 -35.66 -33.96
CA ALA A 61 -37.71 -36.76 -33.10
C ALA A 61 -39.20 -37.11 -33.25
N GLU A 62 -40.10 -36.11 -33.22
CA GLU A 62 -41.54 -36.30 -33.43
C GLU A 62 -41.82 -36.90 -34.82
N LYS A 63 -41.13 -36.41 -35.85
CA LYS A 63 -41.27 -36.93 -37.22
C LYS A 63 -40.79 -38.37 -37.36
N LEU A 64 -39.66 -38.73 -36.75
CA LEU A 64 -39.20 -40.13 -36.73
C LEU A 64 -40.17 -41.01 -35.96
N HIS A 65 -40.72 -40.52 -34.84
CA HIS A 65 -41.71 -41.26 -34.06
C HIS A 65 -42.97 -41.57 -34.89
N VAL A 66 -43.56 -40.55 -35.55
CA VAL A 66 -44.70 -40.73 -36.45
C VAL A 66 -44.35 -41.68 -37.59
N LYS A 67 -43.13 -41.58 -38.16
CA LYS A 67 -42.66 -42.50 -39.21
C LYS A 67 -42.55 -43.94 -38.69
N PHE A 68 -42.00 -44.17 -37.50
CA PHE A 68 -41.90 -45.52 -36.90
C PHE A 68 -43.28 -46.12 -36.59
N GLN A 69 -44.21 -45.34 -36.05
CA GLN A 69 -45.59 -45.80 -35.83
C GLN A 69 -46.26 -46.19 -37.15
N ARG A 70 -46.12 -45.36 -38.18
CA ARG A 70 -46.64 -45.63 -39.53
C ARG A 70 -45.99 -46.89 -40.13
N MET A 71 -44.67 -47.03 -40.03
CA MET A 71 -43.94 -48.20 -40.53
C MET A 71 -44.31 -49.49 -39.79
N ASN A 72 -44.50 -49.46 -38.47
CA ASN A 72 -44.96 -50.62 -37.69
C ASN A 72 -46.39 -51.05 -38.08
N SER A 73 -47.27 -50.06 -38.28
CA SER A 73 -48.62 -50.31 -38.78
C SER A 73 -48.61 -50.92 -40.19
N LEU A 74 -47.83 -50.33 -41.09
CA LEU A 74 -47.65 -50.84 -42.45
C LEU A 74 -47.02 -52.23 -42.46
N GLY A 75 -45.96 -52.49 -41.68
CA GLY A 75 -45.31 -53.80 -41.62
C GLY A 75 -46.26 -54.92 -41.22
N THR A 76 -47.11 -54.70 -40.22
CA THR A 76 -48.14 -55.67 -39.83
C THR A 76 -49.14 -55.93 -40.97
N LYS A 77 -49.55 -54.89 -41.70
CA LYS A 77 -50.47 -54.99 -42.84
C LYS A 77 -49.84 -55.58 -44.09
N LEU A 78 -48.55 -55.33 -44.32
CA LEU A 78 -47.75 -55.86 -45.43
C LEU A 78 -47.40 -57.34 -45.23
N LEU A 79 -47.27 -57.81 -43.98
CA LEU A 79 -47.01 -59.22 -43.67
C LEU A 79 -48.30 -60.06 -43.61
N ASN A 80 -49.41 -59.45 -43.16
CA ASN A 80 -50.73 -60.07 -43.16
C ASN A 80 -51.43 -59.84 -44.52
N GLY A 81 -50.96 -60.52 -45.56
CA GLY A 81 -51.43 -60.29 -46.92
C GLY A 81 -52.93 -60.48 -47.14
N SER A 82 -53.47 -59.78 -48.14
CA SER A 82 -54.81 -60.04 -48.67
C SER A 82 -54.83 -61.34 -49.45
N THR A 83 -56.01 -61.97 -49.58
CA THR A 83 -56.21 -63.12 -50.46
C THR A 83 -55.80 -62.76 -51.90
N ALA A 84 -55.08 -63.67 -52.58
CA ALA A 84 -54.65 -63.44 -53.95
C ALA A 84 -55.84 -63.06 -54.86
N PRO A 85 -55.69 -62.09 -55.79
CA PRO A 85 -56.72 -61.76 -56.76
C PRO A 85 -57.19 -63.01 -57.51
N SER A 86 -58.49 -63.10 -57.73
CA SER A 86 -59.12 -64.23 -58.41
C SER A 86 -58.47 -64.44 -59.78
N GLY A 87 -57.86 -65.61 -60.02
CA GLY A 87 -57.24 -65.99 -61.30
C GLY A 87 -55.74 -66.32 -61.27
N VAL A 88 -55.07 -66.19 -60.12
CA VAL A 88 -53.66 -66.57 -59.97
C VAL A 88 -53.54 -67.89 -59.19
N SER A 89 -53.48 -69.03 -59.89
CA SER A 89 -53.16 -70.33 -59.28
C SER A 89 -51.98 -70.95 -60.01
N GLY A 90 -50.88 -71.25 -59.31
CA GLY A 90 -49.85 -72.12 -59.91
C GLY A 90 -48.38 -71.92 -59.53
N ASN A 91 -48.03 -71.24 -58.44
CA ASN A 91 -46.67 -71.36 -57.89
C ASN A 91 -46.74 -71.30 -56.37
N ASN A 92 -45.93 -72.12 -55.67
CA ASN A 92 -45.78 -72.20 -54.22
C ASN A 92 -45.19 -70.92 -53.57
N ALA A 93 -45.53 -69.75 -54.12
CA ALA A 93 -45.22 -68.44 -53.56
C ALA A 93 -46.53 -67.84 -53.06
N ASN A 94 -46.62 -67.57 -51.76
CA ASN A 94 -47.69 -66.75 -51.19
C ASN A 94 -47.49 -65.31 -51.68
N TRP A 95 -48.35 -64.87 -52.60
CA TRP A 95 -48.36 -63.48 -53.07
C TRP A 95 -49.10 -62.63 -52.06
N ILE A 96 -48.37 -61.77 -51.36
CA ILE A 96 -48.97 -60.74 -50.51
C ILE A 96 -49.17 -59.50 -51.37
N LEU A 97 -50.43 -59.19 -51.73
CA LEU A 97 -50.80 -57.94 -52.37
C LEU A 97 -51.43 -57.01 -51.31
N PRO A 98 -50.65 -56.07 -50.75
CA PRO A 98 -51.19 -55.11 -49.81
C PRO A 98 -52.09 -54.09 -50.52
N ALA A 99 -53.23 -53.75 -49.91
CA ALA A 99 -54.11 -52.66 -50.37
C ALA A 99 -53.56 -51.26 -50.07
N GLU A 100 -52.47 -51.19 -49.30
CA GLU A 100 -51.85 -49.94 -48.83
C GLU A 100 -50.94 -49.34 -49.90
N ILE A 101 -51.14 -48.05 -50.21
CA ILE A 101 -50.28 -47.30 -51.13
C ILE A 101 -49.06 -46.79 -50.36
N LEU A 102 -47.87 -47.24 -50.75
CA LEU A 102 -46.62 -46.71 -50.22
C LEU A 102 -46.29 -45.37 -50.89
N MET A 103 -46.04 -44.35 -50.07
CA MET A 103 -45.55 -43.05 -50.53
C MET A 103 -44.02 -43.05 -50.63
N ALA A 104 -43.43 -42.11 -51.37
CA ALA A 104 -41.97 -41.98 -51.48
C ALA A 104 -41.27 -41.86 -50.11
N ASP A 105 -41.91 -41.19 -49.15
CA ASP A 105 -41.41 -41.05 -47.77
C ASP A 105 -41.39 -42.38 -46.98
N ASP A 106 -42.27 -43.33 -47.34
CA ASP A 106 -42.37 -44.66 -46.71
C ASP A 106 -41.24 -45.59 -47.15
N VAL A 107 -40.71 -45.40 -48.37
CA VAL A 107 -39.60 -46.19 -48.95
C VAL A 107 -38.26 -45.46 -48.92
N ASN A 108 -38.20 -44.28 -48.30
CA ASN A 108 -36.97 -43.51 -48.15
C ASN A 108 -36.12 -44.06 -46.99
N LEU A 109 -34.95 -44.59 -47.33
CA LEU A 109 -33.95 -45.16 -46.43
C LEU A 109 -32.95 -44.13 -45.92
N GLY A 110 -32.60 -43.12 -46.72
CA GLY A 110 -31.50 -42.22 -46.42
C GLY A 110 -31.34 -41.08 -47.41
N TYR A 111 -30.24 -40.34 -47.27
CA TYR A 111 -30.03 -39.10 -48.01
C TYR A 111 -28.61 -39.01 -48.59
N ARG A 112 -28.50 -38.33 -49.74
CA ARG A 112 -27.23 -37.93 -50.36
C ARG A 112 -27.15 -36.40 -50.43
N MET A 113 -26.11 -35.83 -49.84
CA MET A 113 -25.86 -34.39 -49.85
C MET A 113 -24.92 -34.03 -51.01
N ASP A 114 -25.37 -33.09 -51.85
CA ASP A 114 -24.58 -32.56 -52.96
C ASP A 114 -24.25 -31.07 -52.72
N ILE A 115 -23.04 -30.68 -53.10
CA ILE A 115 -22.51 -29.32 -52.94
C ILE A 115 -22.15 -28.73 -54.30
N GLN A 116 -22.49 -27.46 -54.49
CA GLN A 116 -21.99 -26.64 -55.59
C GLN A 116 -21.25 -25.42 -55.01
N PRO A 117 -19.92 -25.36 -55.16
CA PRO A 117 -19.13 -24.17 -54.82
C PRO A 117 -19.41 -22.99 -55.77
N GLU A 118 -19.29 -21.75 -55.27
CA GLU A 118 -19.49 -20.54 -56.09
C GLU A 118 -18.52 -20.40 -57.27
N ASP A 119 -17.32 -21.00 -57.18
CA ASP A 119 -16.30 -20.92 -58.22
C ASP A 119 -16.51 -21.91 -59.37
N GLN A 120 -17.46 -22.84 -59.22
CA GLN A 120 -17.84 -23.84 -60.24
C GLN A 120 -19.36 -23.89 -60.39
N PRO A 121 -20.00 -22.80 -60.86
CA PRO A 121 -21.45 -22.77 -61.04
C PRO A 121 -21.89 -23.84 -62.04
N GLY A 122 -23.01 -24.50 -61.77
CA GLY A 122 -23.56 -25.59 -62.58
C GLY A 122 -22.96 -26.98 -62.28
N LYS A 123 -21.81 -27.09 -61.62
CA LYS A 123 -21.18 -28.37 -61.30
C LYS A 123 -21.49 -28.83 -59.89
N TRP A 124 -22.18 -29.96 -59.77
CA TRP A 124 -22.51 -30.59 -58.49
C TRP A 124 -21.47 -31.63 -58.08
N PHE A 125 -21.10 -31.62 -56.81
CA PHE A 125 -20.23 -32.61 -56.19
C PHE A 125 -21.01 -33.40 -55.16
N SER A 126 -21.09 -34.72 -55.33
CA SER A 126 -21.62 -35.60 -54.29
C SER A 126 -20.60 -35.79 -53.18
N LEU A 127 -21.03 -35.62 -51.93
CA LEU A 127 -20.22 -35.92 -50.75
C LEU A 127 -20.12 -37.42 -50.45
N HIS A 128 -20.83 -38.25 -51.20
CA HIS A 128 -21.00 -39.69 -50.96
C HIS A 128 -20.28 -40.58 -51.98
N LYS A 129 -19.65 -39.98 -52.99
CA LYS A 129 -18.90 -40.72 -54.01
C LYS A 129 -17.69 -41.42 -53.39
N ARG A 130 -17.61 -42.74 -53.54
CA ARG A 130 -16.55 -43.57 -52.96
C ARG A 130 -16.17 -44.70 -53.91
N ASN A 131 -15.05 -45.37 -53.62
CA ASN A 131 -14.67 -46.64 -54.24
C ASN A 131 -14.37 -47.63 -53.11
N ASN A 132 -15.25 -48.60 -52.92
CA ASN A 132 -15.07 -49.61 -51.87
C ASN A 132 -14.06 -50.65 -52.33
N LYS A 133 -13.01 -50.86 -51.52
CA LYS A 133 -12.10 -52.00 -51.64
C LYS A 133 -12.59 -53.13 -50.77
N PHE A 134 -12.84 -54.27 -51.38
CA PHE A 134 -13.33 -55.46 -50.71
C PHE A 134 -12.20 -56.48 -50.56
N SER A 135 -12.07 -57.06 -49.38
CA SER A 135 -11.20 -58.22 -49.16
C SER A 135 -11.86 -59.21 -48.22
N TYR A 136 -11.57 -60.50 -48.35
CA TYR A 136 -12.13 -61.52 -47.47
C TYR A 136 -11.04 -62.44 -46.92
N LEU A 137 -11.29 -63.02 -45.73
CA LEU A 137 -10.40 -64.04 -45.17
C LEU A 137 -10.79 -65.42 -45.71
N ASN A 138 -9.84 -66.14 -46.30
CA ASN A 138 -10.04 -67.53 -46.69
C ASN A 138 -10.01 -68.47 -45.47
N ASN A 139 -10.29 -69.77 -45.68
CA ASN A 139 -10.31 -70.78 -44.61
C ASN A 139 -8.95 -70.97 -43.91
N SER A 140 -7.85 -70.56 -44.55
CA SER A 140 -6.49 -70.58 -44.01
C SER A 140 -6.12 -69.30 -43.24
N GLY A 141 -7.03 -68.33 -43.14
CA GLY A 141 -6.81 -67.05 -42.45
C GLY A 141 -6.10 -65.97 -43.27
N ASN A 142 -5.88 -66.19 -44.57
CA ASN A 142 -5.24 -65.19 -45.45
C ASN A 142 -6.28 -64.22 -46.03
N SER A 143 -5.96 -62.92 -46.05
CA SER A 143 -6.76 -61.89 -46.70
C SER A 143 -6.56 -61.91 -48.22
N ILE A 144 -7.66 -62.00 -48.98
CA ILE A 144 -7.68 -61.98 -50.44
C ILE A 144 -8.47 -60.74 -50.90
N ASP A 145 -7.85 -59.89 -51.71
CA ASP A 145 -8.49 -58.71 -52.30
C ASP A 145 -9.37 -59.09 -53.49
N ILE A 146 -10.53 -58.45 -53.61
CA ILE A 146 -11.44 -58.60 -54.74
C ILE A 146 -11.10 -57.51 -55.77
N PRO A 147 -10.63 -57.85 -56.99
CA PRO A 147 -10.25 -56.87 -58.00
C PRO A 147 -11.46 -56.21 -58.68
N ASN A 148 -11.20 -55.14 -59.46
CA ASN A 148 -12.17 -54.47 -60.35
C ASN A 148 -13.41 -53.86 -59.65
N THR A 149 -13.19 -53.13 -58.57
CA THR A 149 -14.25 -52.39 -57.88
C THR A 149 -14.55 -51.06 -58.59
N GLU A 150 -15.77 -50.93 -59.11
CA GLU A 150 -16.25 -49.67 -59.69
C GLU A 150 -16.64 -48.66 -58.60
N PRO A 151 -16.46 -47.35 -58.83
CA PRO A 151 -16.93 -46.33 -57.91
C PRO A 151 -18.45 -46.36 -57.74
N ASP A 152 -18.92 -46.35 -56.49
CA ASP A 152 -20.32 -46.25 -56.12
C ASP A 152 -20.61 -44.96 -55.34
N GLU A 153 -21.84 -44.83 -54.85
CA GLU A 153 -22.28 -43.69 -54.07
C GLU A 153 -22.94 -44.16 -52.77
N GLY A 154 -22.33 -43.80 -51.63
CA GLY A 154 -22.90 -44.04 -50.31
C GLY A 154 -24.11 -43.17 -50.02
N PHE A 155 -24.54 -43.16 -48.76
CA PHE A 155 -25.60 -42.30 -48.25
C PHE A 155 -25.50 -42.20 -46.73
N ILE A 156 -26.16 -41.22 -46.16
CA ILE A 156 -26.35 -41.09 -44.70
C ILE A 156 -27.75 -41.55 -44.31
N GLN A 157 -27.85 -42.14 -43.14
CA GLN A 157 -29.11 -42.50 -42.50
C GLN A 157 -29.27 -41.72 -41.22
N ILE A 158 -30.51 -41.41 -40.88
CA ILE A 158 -30.82 -40.80 -39.60
C ILE A 158 -30.92 -41.94 -38.59
N SER A 159 -29.98 -41.98 -37.66
CA SER A 159 -29.95 -42.96 -36.57
C SER A 159 -30.48 -42.35 -35.28
N ALA A 160 -30.96 -43.22 -34.41
CA ALA A 160 -31.27 -42.91 -33.03
C ALA A 160 -30.34 -43.74 -32.13
N SER A 161 -29.90 -43.18 -31.01
CA SER A 161 -29.09 -43.87 -30.02
C SER A 161 -29.88 -44.09 -28.74
N GLU A 162 -29.57 -45.15 -28.00
CA GLU A 162 -30.18 -45.42 -26.70
C GLU A 162 -29.20 -45.05 -25.58
N GLU A 163 -29.70 -44.35 -24.57
CA GLU A 163 -28.99 -44.08 -23.32
C GLU A 163 -29.69 -44.81 -22.18
N LYS A 164 -28.93 -45.56 -21.39
CA LYS A 164 -29.44 -46.14 -20.14
C LYS A 164 -29.40 -45.08 -19.05
N THR A 165 -30.56 -44.75 -18.52
CA THR A 165 -30.72 -43.85 -17.37
C THR A 165 -31.30 -44.62 -16.18
N GLU A 166 -31.25 -44.05 -14.98
CA GLU A 166 -31.84 -44.67 -13.78
C GLU A 166 -33.35 -44.95 -13.92
N GLY A 167 -34.05 -44.20 -14.79
CA GLY A 167 -35.48 -44.37 -15.08
C GLY A 167 -35.80 -45.29 -16.27
N GLY A 168 -34.80 -45.93 -16.89
CA GLY A 168 -34.96 -46.80 -18.05
C GLY A 168 -34.14 -46.40 -19.28
N THR A 169 -34.41 -47.03 -20.42
CA THR A 169 -33.74 -46.74 -21.69
C THR A 169 -34.40 -45.55 -22.40
N GLN A 170 -33.65 -44.47 -22.62
CA GLN A 170 -34.11 -43.29 -23.35
C GLN A 170 -33.55 -43.29 -24.78
N LEU A 171 -34.43 -43.10 -25.78
CA LEU A 171 -34.03 -42.89 -27.17
C LEU A 171 -33.62 -41.42 -27.39
N LYS A 172 -32.44 -41.20 -27.97
CA LYS A 172 -31.88 -39.91 -28.38
C LYS A 172 -31.83 -39.82 -29.90
N VAL A 173 -32.41 -38.75 -30.45
CA VAL A 173 -32.42 -38.44 -31.87
C VAL A 173 -31.78 -37.08 -32.09
N GLY A 174 -30.82 -36.99 -32.99
CA GLY A 174 -30.25 -35.71 -33.42
C GLY A 174 -31.16 -34.96 -34.39
N GLU A 175 -31.25 -33.63 -34.26
CA GLU A 175 -31.99 -32.78 -35.22
C GLU A 175 -31.21 -32.50 -36.51
N ALA A 176 -29.88 -32.70 -36.49
CA ALA A 176 -29.03 -32.58 -37.66
C ALA A 176 -29.16 -33.84 -38.54
N ILE A 177 -29.58 -33.66 -39.80
CA ILE A 177 -29.66 -34.71 -40.80
C ILE A 177 -28.26 -35.04 -41.33
N ALA A 178 -27.50 -34.00 -41.67
CA ALA A 178 -26.16 -34.10 -42.22
C ALA A 178 -25.33 -32.89 -41.81
N ARG A 179 -24.02 -33.06 -41.67
CA ARG A 179 -23.07 -31.96 -41.52
C ARG A 179 -21.86 -32.19 -42.40
N TRP A 180 -21.60 -31.26 -43.30
CA TRP A 180 -20.42 -31.27 -44.15
C TRP A 180 -19.32 -30.38 -43.59
N GLU A 181 -18.21 -31.00 -43.19
CA GLU A 181 -17.04 -30.32 -42.62
C GLU A 181 -15.89 -30.23 -43.64
N GLY A 182 -16.18 -30.22 -44.95
CA GLY A 182 -15.13 -30.18 -45.98
C GLY A 182 -14.52 -31.55 -46.34
N TRP A 183 -15.15 -32.65 -45.92
CA TRP A 183 -14.76 -34.01 -46.28
C TRP A 183 -15.94 -34.86 -46.77
N SER A 184 -15.68 -36.07 -47.27
CA SER A 184 -16.74 -37.03 -47.64
C SER A 184 -17.58 -37.43 -46.42
N LEU A 185 -18.88 -37.65 -46.65
CA LEU A 185 -19.82 -38.23 -45.68
C LEU A 185 -19.92 -39.76 -45.79
N SER A 186 -19.16 -40.38 -46.69
CA SER A 186 -19.16 -41.84 -46.89
C SER A 186 -17.77 -42.47 -46.90
N VAL A 187 -16.72 -41.64 -46.81
CA VAL A 187 -15.33 -42.08 -46.65
C VAL A 187 -14.76 -41.40 -45.39
N PRO A 188 -14.20 -42.16 -44.44
CA PRO A 188 -13.60 -41.59 -43.24
C PRO A 188 -12.42 -40.67 -43.61
N ARG A 189 -12.14 -39.68 -42.76
CA ARG A 189 -10.97 -38.82 -42.91
C ARG A 189 -9.68 -39.64 -42.67
N PRO A 190 -8.65 -39.51 -43.52
CA PRO A 190 -7.34 -40.07 -43.26
C PRO A 190 -6.76 -39.49 -41.97
N GLY A 191 -6.38 -40.35 -41.04
CA GLY A 191 -5.90 -39.95 -39.72
C GLY A 191 -6.24 -41.00 -38.67
N SER A 192 -5.78 -40.80 -37.44
CA SER A 192 -6.22 -41.62 -36.31
C SER A 192 -7.27 -40.90 -35.48
N ALA A 193 -8.20 -41.68 -34.94
CA ALA A 193 -9.13 -41.18 -33.95
C ALA A 193 -8.37 -40.90 -32.64
N LEU A 194 -8.59 -39.71 -32.06
CA LEU A 194 -7.97 -39.28 -30.80
C LEU A 194 -8.51 -40.03 -29.58
N ASN A 195 -9.72 -40.59 -29.66
CA ASN A 195 -10.40 -41.23 -28.55
C ASN A 195 -10.93 -42.59 -29.00
N ASP A 196 -10.27 -43.66 -28.59
CA ASP A 196 -10.93 -44.93 -28.44
C ASP A 196 -11.22 -45.08 -26.94
N PRO A 197 -12.50 -45.00 -26.51
CA PRO A 197 -12.88 -45.06 -25.11
C PRO A 197 -12.59 -46.43 -24.45
N MET A 198 -12.12 -47.42 -25.22
CA MET A 198 -11.64 -48.71 -24.72
C MET A 198 -10.13 -48.73 -24.38
N LEU A 199 -9.41 -47.61 -24.51
CA LEU A 199 -7.99 -47.54 -24.17
C LEU A 199 -7.76 -47.03 -22.75
N ASP A 200 -6.81 -47.64 -22.05
CA ASP A 200 -6.40 -47.25 -20.70
C ASP A 200 -5.83 -45.82 -20.65
N LYS A 201 -5.99 -45.15 -19.50
CA LYS A 201 -5.58 -43.75 -19.25
C LYS A 201 -4.10 -43.45 -19.55
N GLU A 202 -3.24 -44.46 -19.62
CA GLU A 202 -1.80 -44.31 -19.91
C GLU A 202 -1.45 -44.35 -21.41
N GLU A 203 -2.40 -44.66 -22.29
CA GLU A 203 -2.18 -44.75 -23.73
C GLU A 203 -2.53 -43.43 -24.44
N VAL A 204 -1.72 -42.38 -24.23
CA VAL A 204 -1.68 -41.27 -25.19
C VAL A 204 -1.23 -41.86 -26.53
N TYR A 205 -2.09 -41.79 -27.55
CA TYR A 205 -1.94 -42.49 -28.82
C TYR A 205 -0.84 -41.88 -29.71
N ASP A 206 0.43 -42.01 -29.29
CA ASP A 206 1.59 -41.63 -30.09
C ASP A 206 1.97 -42.75 -31.06
N LYS A 207 1.87 -42.47 -32.36
CA LYS A 207 2.25 -43.39 -33.45
C LYS A 207 3.76 -43.55 -33.65
N SER A 208 4.59 -42.75 -32.97
CA SER A 208 6.04 -42.97 -32.95
C SER A 208 6.38 -44.30 -32.26
N LYS A 209 5.48 -44.81 -31.41
CA LYS A 209 5.59 -46.13 -30.76
C LYS A 209 5.11 -47.24 -31.72
N PRO A 210 5.95 -48.22 -32.07
CA PRO A 210 5.62 -49.28 -33.03
C PRO A 210 4.31 -50.03 -32.72
N GLY A 211 4.02 -50.31 -31.44
CA GLY A 211 2.81 -51.04 -31.02
C GLY A 211 1.49 -50.30 -31.27
N ASN A 212 1.50 -48.95 -31.27
CA ASN A 212 0.29 -48.15 -31.50
C ASN A 212 -0.11 -48.09 -32.98
N ALA A 213 0.87 -48.11 -33.88
CA ALA A 213 0.61 -48.20 -35.32
C ALA A 213 -0.02 -49.56 -35.69
N GLU A 214 0.41 -50.64 -35.02
CA GLU A 214 -0.14 -51.98 -35.23
C GLU A 214 -1.57 -52.11 -34.68
N LYS A 215 -1.84 -51.58 -33.47
CA LYS A 215 -3.20 -51.47 -32.89
C LYS A 215 -4.16 -50.62 -33.73
N GLU A 216 -3.70 -49.55 -34.37
CA GLU A 216 -4.57 -48.78 -35.26
C GLU A 216 -4.89 -49.56 -36.54
N ASN A 217 -3.90 -50.29 -37.07
CA ASN A 217 -4.08 -51.12 -38.26
C ASN A 217 -5.04 -52.31 -38.00
N THR A 218 -5.21 -52.78 -36.76
CA THR A 218 -6.16 -53.86 -36.45
C THR A 218 -7.62 -53.43 -36.54
N LYS A 219 -7.94 -52.14 -36.34
CA LYS A 219 -9.32 -51.59 -36.52
C LYS A 219 -9.89 -51.82 -37.92
N TYR A 220 -9.01 -51.96 -38.92
CA TYR A 220 -9.36 -52.15 -40.32
C TYR A 220 -9.15 -53.60 -40.79
N LYS A 221 -8.86 -54.54 -39.88
CA LYS A 221 -8.78 -55.98 -40.19
C LYS A 221 -10.15 -56.62 -40.03
N THR A 222 -10.41 -57.64 -40.83
CA THR A 222 -11.62 -58.46 -40.71
C THR A 222 -11.69 -59.12 -39.32
N PRO A 223 -12.82 -59.00 -38.59
CA PRO A 223 -13.01 -59.74 -37.34
C PRO A 223 -12.96 -61.25 -37.60
N GLY A 224 -12.10 -61.97 -36.90
CA GLY A 224 -11.96 -63.44 -37.06
C GLY A 224 -13.20 -64.24 -36.63
N THR A 225 -14.11 -63.59 -35.89
CA THR A 225 -15.31 -64.17 -35.28
C THR A 225 -16.59 -63.99 -36.10
N ALA A 226 -16.56 -63.29 -37.24
CA ALA A 226 -17.74 -63.07 -38.08
C ALA A 226 -18.02 -64.29 -38.99
N ASP A 227 -19.29 -64.67 -39.15
CA ASP A 227 -19.74 -65.74 -40.06
C ASP A 227 -19.37 -65.45 -41.52
N PHE A 228 -19.42 -64.17 -41.91
CA PHE A 228 -18.99 -63.70 -43.22
C PHE A 228 -17.78 -62.75 -43.06
N ARG A 229 -16.58 -63.29 -43.33
CA ARG A 229 -15.29 -62.63 -43.12
C ARG A 229 -14.92 -61.65 -44.25
N LEU A 230 -15.83 -60.74 -44.60
CA LEU A 230 -15.60 -59.67 -45.57
C LEU A 230 -15.19 -58.37 -44.87
N ASN A 231 -14.16 -57.72 -45.39
CA ASN A 231 -13.73 -56.38 -45.03
C ASN A 231 -14.04 -55.41 -46.16
N VAL A 232 -14.54 -54.23 -45.79
CA VAL A 232 -14.86 -53.15 -46.73
C VAL A 232 -14.10 -51.92 -46.32
N LYS A 233 -13.20 -51.47 -47.19
CA LYS A 233 -12.43 -50.24 -47.01
C LYS A 233 -12.88 -49.19 -48.04
N PRO A 234 -13.71 -48.21 -47.65
CA PRO A 234 -14.09 -47.13 -48.54
C PRO A 234 -12.89 -46.22 -48.84
N GLU A 235 -12.65 -45.93 -50.11
CA GLU A 235 -11.63 -44.99 -50.57
C GLU A 235 -12.25 -43.84 -51.36
N LEU A 236 -11.58 -42.69 -51.38
CA LEU A 236 -12.03 -41.53 -52.15
C LEU A 236 -11.81 -41.73 -53.64
N VAL A 237 -12.78 -41.29 -54.44
CA VAL A 237 -12.59 -41.15 -55.89
C VAL A 237 -11.82 -39.85 -56.15
N LYS A 238 -10.69 -39.94 -56.86
CA LYS A 238 -9.86 -38.76 -57.19
C LYS A 238 -10.70 -37.68 -57.88
N GLY A 239 -10.61 -36.44 -57.40
CA GLY A 239 -11.33 -35.28 -57.95
C GLY A 239 -12.81 -35.16 -57.59
N SER A 240 -13.35 -36.03 -56.72
CA SER A 240 -14.76 -36.01 -56.32
C SER A 240 -15.11 -35.06 -55.18
N LEU A 241 -14.13 -34.58 -54.40
CA LEU A 241 -14.37 -33.74 -53.24
C LEU A 241 -14.38 -32.24 -53.56
N PRO A 242 -15.40 -31.49 -53.13
CA PRO A 242 -15.40 -30.03 -53.16
C PRO A 242 -14.54 -29.45 -52.01
N MET A 243 -13.99 -28.25 -52.21
CA MET A 243 -13.21 -27.54 -51.19
C MET A 243 -14.09 -26.60 -50.35
N LEU A 244 -14.11 -26.80 -49.04
CA LEU A 244 -14.75 -25.89 -48.08
C LEU A 244 -13.77 -24.80 -47.63
N ARG A 245 -14.12 -23.52 -47.84
CA ARG A 245 -13.26 -22.36 -47.55
C ARG A 245 -14.04 -21.22 -46.90
N PHE A 246 -13.40 -20.52 -45.96
CA PHE A 246 -13.98 -19.33 -45.35
C PHE A 246 -14.18 -18.21 -46.38
N GLY A 247 -15.29 -17.49 -46.23
CA GLY A 247 -15.70 -16.41 -47.12
C GLY A 247 -16.28 -16.86 -48.46
N LYS A 248 -16.18 -18.13 -48.86
CA LYS A 248 -16.83 -18.65 -50.07
C LYS A 248 -18.29 -18.99 -49.83
N LYS A 249 -19.12 -18.87 -50.87
CA LYS A 249 -20.52 -19.32 -50.86
C LYS A 249 -20.67 -20.71 -51.48
N TYR A 250 -21.68 -21.42 -51.00
CA TYR A 250 -22.04 -22.76 -51.45
C TYR A 250 -23.55 -22.83 -51.69
N ALA A 251 -23.94 -23.68 -52.64
CA ALA A 251 -25.30 -24.16 -52.79
C ALA A 251 -25.36 -25.64 -52.43
N ILE A 252 -26.47 -26.05 -51.83
CA ILE A 252 -26.69 -27.38 -51.28
C ILE A 252 -28.03 -27.90 -51.78
N ARG A 253 -28.06 -29.19 -52.09
CA ARG A 253 -29.29 -29.95 -52.30
C ARG A 253 -29.14 -31.34 -51.70
N ILE A 254 -30.28 -31.99 -51.45
CA ILE A 254 -30.34 -33.35 -50.91
C ILE A 254 -31.14 -34.23 -51.87
N ARG A 255 -30.61 -35.41 -52.19
CA ARG A 255 -31.31 -36.48 -52.91
C ARG A 255 -31.73 -37.59 -51.94
N THR A 256 -32.91 -38.16 -52.15
CA THR A 256 -33.43 -39.30 -51.36
C THR A 256 -32.86 -40.62 -51.87
N VAL A 257 -32.72 -41.58 -50.97
CA VAL A 257 -32.24 -42.93 -51.27
C VAL A 257 -33.31 -43.94 -50.90
N ASP A 258 -33.65 -44.84 -51.81
CA ASP A 258 -34.67 -45.88 -51.58
C ASP A 258 -34.13 -47.03 -50.70
N LEU A 259 -35.02 -47.97 -50.34
CA LEU A 259 -34.67 -49.16 -49.54
C LEU A 259 -33.58 -50.05 -50.16
N ALA A 260 -33.36 -49.99 -51.47
CA ALA A 260 -32.34 -50.75 -52.18
C ALA A 260 -31.02 -49.96 -52.35
N GLY A 261 -30.95 -48.72 -51.85
CA GLY A 261 -29.77 -47.85 -51.98
C GLY A 261 -29.71 -47.07 -53.30
N ASN A 262 -30.77 -47.10 -54.12
CA ASN A 262 -30.82 -46.34 -55.37
C ASN A 262 -31.24 -44.89 -55.10
N SER A 263 -30.80 -44.00 -55.98
CA SER A 263 -31.18 -42.59 -55.99
C SER A 263 -31.20 -42.09 -57.43
N VAL A 264 -31.78 -40.93 -57.66
CA VAL A 264 -31.65 -40.22 -58.93
C VAL A 264 -30.17 -39.86 -59.19
N ASN A 265 -29.77 -39.83 -60.46
CA ASN A 265 -28.40 -39.51 -60.86
C ASN A 265 -27.97 -38.11 -60.39
N LEU A 266 -26.66 -37.89 -60.24
CA LEU A 266 -26.10 -36.58 -59.84
C LEU A 266 -26.49 -35.46 -60.82
N ASP A 267 -26.68 -35.72 -62.10
CA ASP A 267 -27.05 -34.68 -63.06
C ASP A 267 -28.56 -34.40 -63.12
N SER A 268 -29.37 -35.13 -62.33
CA SER A 268 -30.81 -34.90 -62.25
C SER A 268 -31.14 -33.50 -61.74
N GLN A 269 -32.16 -32.91 -62.35
CA GLN A 269 -32.70 -31.62 -61.94
C GLN A 269 -33.95 -31.85 -61.08
N PRO A 270 -34.09 -31.14 -59.95
CA PRO A 270 -35.31 -31.20 -59.17
C PRO A 270 -36.47 -30.58 -59.95
N GLU A 271 -37.69 -31.11 -59.75
CA GLU A 271 -38.92 -30.59 -60.36
C GLU A 271 -39.14 -29.10 -60.03
N SER A 272 -38.76 -28.68 -58.83
CA SER A 272 -38.75 -27.29 -58.39
C SER A 272 -37.38 -26.92 -57.78
N PRO A 273 -36.48 -26.30 -58.57
CA PRO A 273 -35.18 -25.86 -58.08
C PRO A 273 -35.27 -24.86 -56.93
N ALA A 274 -36.29 -23.98 -56.94
CA ALA A 274 -36.49 -22.97 -55.90
C ALA A 274 -36.75 -23.55 -54.50
N THR A 275 -37.27 -24.78 -54.42
CA THR A 275 -37.55 -25.46 -53.14
C THR A 275 -36.50 -26.52 -52.79
N ALA A 276 -35.79 -27.06 -53.77
CA ALA A 276 -34.84 -28.15 -53.58
C ALA A 276 -33.36 -27.71 -53.47
N VAL A 277 -33.04 -26.48 -53.90
CA VAL A 277 -31.69 -25.93 -53.86
C VAL A 277 -31.62 -24.75 -52.91
N MET A 278 -30.79 -24.87 -51.87
CA MET A 278 -30.47 -23.77 -50.96
C MET A 278 -29.13 -23.16 -51.35
N GLY A 279 -29.16 -21.95 -51.92
CA GLY A 279 -27.97 -21.22 -52.37
C GLY A 279 -27.47 -20.16 -51.39
N ASN A 280 -26.36 -19.50 -51.76
CA ASN A 280 -25.77 -18.36 -51.04
C ASN A 280 -25.35 -18.62 -49.59
N ILE A 281 -25.09 -19.88 -49.22
CA ILE A 281 -24.62 -20.23 -47.88
C ILE A 281 -23.14 -19.85 -47.79
N ARG A 282 -22.84 -18.71 -47.17
CA ARG A 282 -21.46 -18.28 -46.95
C ARG A 282 -20.88 -19.01 -45.74
N TYR A 283 -19.74 -19.68 -45.94
CA TYR A 283 -19.05 -20.34 -44.83
C TYR A 283 -18.12 -19.35 -44.11
N MET A 284 -18.31 -19.18 -42.80
CA MET A 284 -17.68 -18.12 -42.01
C MET A 284 -17.00 -18.67 -40.75
N ARG A 285 -15.95 -18.01 -40.30
CA ARG A 285 -15.18 -18.33 -39.09
C ARG A 285 -15.81 -17.67 -37.87
N TYR A 286 -16.15 -18.47 -36.87
CA TYR A 286 -16.71 -18.00 -35.59
C TYR A 286 -15.68 -17.94 -34.46
N GLU A 287 -14.49 -18.52 -34.67
CA GLU A 287 -13.40 -18.48 -33.71
C GLU A 287 -12.67 -17.11 -33.77
N PRO A 288 -12.37 -16.48 -32.62
CA PRO A 288 -11.43 -15.37 -32.58
C PRO A 288 -10.02 -15.80 -33.02
N VAL A 289 -9.12 -14.83 -33.19
CA VAL A 289 -7.67 -15.11 -33.28
C VAL A 289 -7.06 -14.97 -31.90
N ASP A 290 -6.37 -16.01 -31.45
CA ASP A 290 -5.72 -16.03 -30.15
C ASP A 290 -4.65 -14.94 -30.01
N ALA A 291 -4.37 -14.55 -28.76
CA ALA A 291 -3.27 -13.65 -28.45
C ALA A 291 -1.91 -14.25 -28.88
N PRO A 292 -0.93 -13.42 -29.29
CA PRO A 292 0.39 -13.92 -29.68
C PRO A 292 1.14 -14.49 -28.48
N PHE A 293 2.15 -15.33 -28.73
CA PHE A 293 2.97 -15.90 -27.67
C PHE A 293 4.17 -15.01 -27.35
N LEU A 294 4.38 -14.76 -26.05
CA LEU A 294 5.59 -14.13 -25.55
C LEU A 294 6.60 -15.21 -25.15
N VAL A 295 7.78 -15.17 -25.75
CA VAL A 295 8.91 -16.08 -25.50
C VAL A 295 10.02 -15.29 -24.81
N LEU A 296 10.68 -15.89 -23.83
CA LEU A 296 11.72 -15.21 -23.06
C LEU A 296 12.99 -15.00 -23.88
N GLY A 297 13.49 -13.76 -23.91
CA GLY A 297 14.78 -13.40 -24.49
C GLY A 297 15.93 -13.39 -23.47
N ASN A 298 15.62 -13.34 -22.19
CA ASN A 298 16.59 -13.34 -21.10
C ASN A 298 16.10 -14.23 -19.95
N ILE A 299 17.01 -14.56 -19.03
CA ILE A 299 16.66 -15.25 -17.78
C ILE A 299 15.78 -14.31 -16.95
N LEU A 300 14.69 -14.84 -16.39
CA LEU A 300 13.79 -14.07 -15.53
C LEU A 300 14.50 -13.59 -14.28
N LYS A 301 14.39 -12.30 -14.01
CA LYS A 301 14.74 -11.70 -12.71
C LYS A 301 13.60 -11.92 -11.71
N ASP A 302 13.86 -11.61 -10.44
CA ASP A 302 12.80 -11.58 -9.42
C ASP A 302 11.63 -10.69 -9.86
N GLY A 303 10.40 -11.18 -9.65
CA GLY A 303 9.18 -10.48 -10.03
C GLY A 303 8.87 -10.47 -11.54
N GLU A 304 9.75 -10.99 -12.41
CA GLU A 304 9.47 -11.10 -13.85
C GLU A 304 8.68 -12.35 -14.21
N SER A 305 7.95 -12.26 -15.33
CA SER A 305 7.34 -13.40 -16.02
C SER A 305 7.34 -13.15 -17.53
N ALA A 306 6.73 -14.04 -18.31
CA ALA A 306 6.51 -13.79 -19.74
C ALA A 306 5.73 -12.48 -19.98
N GLU A 307 4.82 -12.12 -19.07
CA GLU A 307 3.93 -10.94 -19.16
C GLU A 307 4.30 -9.81 -18.19
N VAL A 308 5.37 -9.99 -17.40
CA VAL A 308 5.92 -8.94 -16.53
C VAL A 308 7.38 -8.75 -16.89
N MET A 309 7.67 -7.65 -17.56
CA MET A 309 9.03 -7.25 -17.94
C MET A 309 9.51 -6.19 -16.95
N ALA A 310 10.65 -6.42 -16.31
CA ALA A 310 11.19 -5.53 -15.29
C ALA A 310 12.67 -5.22 -15.51
N ILE A 311 13.00 -3.94 -15.37
CA ILE A 311 14.38 -3.46 -15.24
C ILE A 311 14.59 -2.95 -13.82
N ARG A 312 15.77 -3.21 -13.25
CA ARG A 312 16.10 -2.86 -11.86
C ARG A 312 17.16 -1.78 -11.84
N SER A 313 16.98 -0.77 -10.99
CA SER A 313 17.97 0.29 -10.82
C SER A 313 17.88 0.94 -9.43
N ASN A 314 18.70 1.97 -9.20
CA ASN A 314 18.52 2.88 -8.08
C ASN A 314 18.63 4.34 -8.56
N GLU A 315 18.31 5.29 -7.70
CA GLU A 315 18.53 6.71 -8.00
C GLU A 315 20.02 6.99 -8.27
N GLY A 316 20.31 7.65 -9.38
CA GLY A 316 21.68 7.93 -9.82
C GLY A 316 22.48 6.73 -10.35
N VAL A 317 21.87 5.54 -10.44
CA VAL A 317 22.52 4.31 -10.92
C VAL A 317 21.73 3.72 -12.07
N THR A 318 22.37 3.48 -13.21
CA THR A 318 21.71 2.85 -14.39
C THR A 318 21.45 1.35 -14.17
N PRO A 319 20.51 0.70 -14.89
CA PRO A 319 20.31 -0.74 -14.82
C PRO A 319 21.57 -1.55 -15.04
N ALA A 320 22.45 -1.14 -15.97
CA ALA A 320 23.71 -1.82 -16.24
C ALA A 320 24.66 -1.78 -15.03
N GLU A 321 24.88 -0.60 -14.46
CA GLU A 321 25.69 -0.46 -13.25
C GLU A 321 25.07 -1.21 -12.07
N TYR A 322 23.73 -1.19 -11.96
CA TYR A 322 23.00 -1.83 -10.88
C TYR A 322 23.17 -3.35 -10.89
N GLU A 323 22.93 -4.00 -12.04
CA GLU A 323 23.03 -5.46 -12.18
C GLU A 323 24.48 -5.95 -12.03
N ASN A 324 25.47 -5.18 -12.50
CA ASN A 324 26.88 -5.49 -12.32
C ASN A 324 27.35 -5.40 -10.87
N THR A 325 26.74 -4.52 -10.07
CA THR A 325 27.09 -4.32 -8.64
C THR A 325 26.29 -5.24 -7.71
N ASN A 326 25.12 -5.73 -8.16
CA ASN A 326 24.19 -6.53 -7.37
C ASN A 326 24.02 -7.92 -8.00
N ILE A 327 25.09 -8.71 -7.97
CA ILE A 327 25.06 -10.10 -8.41
C ILE A 327 24.25 -10.93 -7.40
N ASP A 328 23.29 -11.67 -7.95
CA ASP A 328 22.39 -12.57 -7.25
C ASP A 328 23.05 -13.95 -7.08
N SER A 329 22.94 -14.54 -5.88
CA SER A 329 23.51 -15.86 -5.55
C SER A 329 22.92 -17.04 -6.35
N LYS A 330 21.69 -16.93 -6.89
CA LYS A 330 20.98 -17.99 -7.63
C LYS A 330 21.66 -18.38 -8.94
N TYR A 331 22.15 -17.40 -9.70
CA TYR A 331 22.84 -17.63 -10.98
C TYR A 331 24.31 -17.24 -10.95
N ASN A 332 24.76 -16.57 -9.88
CA ASN A 332 26.14 -16.13 -9.66
C ASN A 332 26.73 -15.35 -10.85
N LYS A 333 25.89 -14.57 -11.54
CA LYS A 333 26.25 -13.72 -12.67
C LYS A 333 25.34 -12.50 -12.72
N ALA A 334 25.84 -11.39 -13.27
CA ALA A 334 25.01 -10.22 -13.53
C ALA A 334 23.91 -10.56 -14.54
N TYR A 335 22.68 -10.10 -14.26
CA TYR A 335 21.60 -10.20 -15.25
C TYR A 335 21.81 -9.18 -16.36
N GLN A 336 21.20 -9.43 -17.52
CA GLN A 336 21.11 -8.43 -18.58
C GLN A 336 20.35 -7.19 -18.07
N PRO A 337 20.85 -5.96 -18.33
CA PRO A 337 20.21 -4.74 -17.83
C PRO A 337 18.80 -4.54 -18.38
N ASP A 338 18.62 -4.83 -19.66
CA ASP A 338 17.36 -4.70 -20.36
C ASP A 338 16.50 -5.97 -20.22
N SER A 339 15.18 -5.81 -20.27
CA SER A 339 14.24 -6.93 -20.35
C SER A 339 13.80 -7.16 -21.79
N VAL A 340 13.89 -8.42 -22.26
CA VAL A 340 13.61 -8.79 -23.65
C VAL A 340 12.60 -9.92 -23.73
N ARG A 341 11.57 -9.75 -24.57
CA ARG A 341 10.60 -10.79 -24.92
C ARG A 341 10.48 -10.88 -26.44
N HIS A 342 10.49 -12.08 -27.00
CA HIS A 342 10.18 -12.31 -28.40
C HIS A 342 8.68 -12.56 -28.56
N VAL A 343 8.09 -12.07 -29.64
CA VAL A 343 6.67 -12.22 -29.94
C VAL A 343 6.51 -13.14 -31.14
N LYS A 344 5.86 -14.28 -30.94
CA LYS A 344 5.50 -15.24 -32.00
C LYS A 344 4.01 -15.14 -32.34
N PRO A 345 3.63 -15.37 -33.61
CA PRO A 345 2.22 -15.47 -34.00
C PRO A 345 1.53 -16.64 -33.29
N PRO A 346 0.20 -16.59 -33.11
CA PRO A 346 -0.56 -17.72 -32.59
C PRO A 346 -0.49 -18.91 -33.56
N ARG A 347 -0.47 -20.13 -33.00
CA ARG A 347 -0.41 -21.38 -33.75
C ARG A 347 -1.78 -21.76 -34.30
N THR A 348 -1.80 -22.51 -35.40
CA THR A 348 -3.05 -23.00 -35.99
C THR A 348 -2.95 -24.47 -36.42
N THR A 349 -4.11 -25.07 -36.70
CA THR A 349 -4.17 -26.44 -37.22
C THR A 349 -4.06 -26.45 -38.74
N VAL A 350 -3.62 -27.59 -39.30
CA VAL A 350 -3.63 -27.82 -40.76
C VAL A 350 -5.04 -27.63 -41.34
N GLU A 351 -6.08 -28.04 -40.61
CA GLU A 351 -7.48 -27.88 -41.01
C GLU A 351 -7.89 -26.40 -41.10
N MET A 352 -7.53 -25.58 -40.10
CA MET A 352 -7.81 -24.15 -40.10
C MET A 352 -7.07 -23.44 -41.24
N ALA A 353 -5.78 -23.74 -41.43
CA ALA A 353 -5.00 -23.20 -42.56
C ALA A 353 -5.57 -23.60 -43.93
N THR A 354 -6.01 -24.86 -44.06
CA THR A 354 -6.67 -25.36 -45.27
C THR A 354 -7.97 -24.63 -45.54
N THR A 355 -8.80 -24.42 -44.51
CA THR A 355 -10.10 -23.75 -44.62
C THR A 355 -9.94 -22.27 -44.97
N HIS A 356 -8.83 -21.64 -44.60
CA HIS A 356 -8.44 -20.30 -45.04
C HIS A 356 -7.78 -20.25 -46.43
N ALA A 357 -7.79 -21.35 -47.19
CA ALA A 357 -7.19 -21.48 -48.52
C ALA A 357 -5.66 -21.35 -48.56
N MET A 358 -4.98 -21.36 -47.41
CA MET A 358 -3.53 -21.13 -47.38
C MET A 358 -2.74 -22.30 -47.97
N LEU A 359 -3.30 -23.50 -47.97
CA LEU A 359 -2.66 -24.70 -48.52
C LEU A 359 -3.16 -25.07 -49.93
N ASP A 360 -3.99 -24.22 -50.57
CA ASP A 360 -4.63 -24.51 -51.87
C ASP A 360 -3.62 -24.78 -52.99
N LYS A 361 -2.41 -24.21 -52.91
CA LYS A 361 -1.32 -24.48 -53.87
C LYS A 361 -0.91 -25.96 -53.94
N GLY A 362 -1.18 -26.74 -52.90
CA GLY A 362 -0.91 -28.18 -52.86
C GLY A 362 -2.09 -29.06 -53.32
N PHE A 363 -3.26 -28.49 -53.59
CA PHE A 363 -4.44 -29.28 -53.98
C PHE A 363 -4.48 -29.52 -55.49
N GLY A 364 -4.95 -30.72 -55.88
CA GLY A 364 -5.06 -31.15 -57.28
C GLY A 364 -3.87 -32.02 -57.73
N SER A 365 -4.13 -32.97 -58.63
CA SER A 365 -3.12 -33.91 -59.11
C SER A 365 -1.94 -33.24 -59.81
N ALA A 366 -2.18 -32.10 -60.48
CA ALA A 366 -1.14 -31.31 -61.13
C ALA A 366 -0.13 -30.69 -60.14
N ASN A 367 -0.47 -30.59 -58.86
CA ASN A 367 0.33 -29.90 -57.83
C ASN A 367 1.05 -30.87 -56.87
N GLN A 368 1.21 -32.14 -57.25
CA GLN A 368 1.76 -33.20 -56.38
C GLN A 368 3.13 -32.83 -55.78
N SER A 369 4.04 -32.22 -56.55
CA SER A 369 5.36 -31.79 -56.07
C SER A 369 5.24 -30.68 -55.00
N ALA A 370 4.33 -29.72 -55.19
CA ALA A 370 4.06 -28.67 -54.21
C ALA A 370 3.43 -29.25 -52.94
N ALA A 371 2.48 -30.18 -53.08
CA ALA A 371 1.86 -30.90 -51.96
C ALA A 371 2.91 -31.64 -51.11
N ALA A 372 3.85 -32.35 -51.77
CA ALA A 372 4.94 -33.03 -51.10
C ALA A 372 5.85 -32.07 -50.33
N ALA A 373 6.24 -30.94 -50.93
CA ALA A 373 7.05 -29.92 -50.26
C ALA A 373 6.34 -29.31 -49.05
N ILE A 374 5.04 -29.00 -49.17
CA ILE A 374 4.20 -28.49 -48.07
C ILE A 374 4.16 -29.49 -46.92
N TYR A 375 3.88 -30.75 -47.24
CA TYR A 375 3.80 -31.81 -46.23
C TYR A 375 5.14 -32.03 -45.52
N GLN A 376 6.26 -32.05 -46.24
CA GLN A 376 7.58 -32.15 -45.62
C GLN A 376 7.88 -30.96 -44.72
N LYS A 377 7.54 -29.73 -45.13
CA LYS A 377 7.70 -28.54 -44.28
C LYS A 377 6.87 -28.65 -43.01
N ILE A 378 5.59 -28.99 -43.10
CA ILE A 378 4.72 -29.17 -41.92
C ILE A 378 5.26 -30.26 -40.98
N LYS A 379 5.82 -31.34 -41.54
CA LYS A 379 6.43 -32.43 -40.76
C LYS A 379 7.71 -32.00 -40.07
N THR A 380 8.57 -31.24 -40.74
CA THR A 380 9.85 -30.75 -40.20
C THR A 380 9.65 -29.64 -39.17
N ASP A 381 8.74 -28.70 -39.46
CA ASP A 381 8.37 -27.59 -38.56
C ASP A 381 7.40 -28.06 -37.46
N LYS A 382 7.26 -29.37 -37.22
CA LYS A 382 6.40 -29.87 -36.15
C LYS A 382 7.16 -29.72 -34.83
N ASP A 383 6.67 -28.85 -33.94
CA ASP A 383 7.09 -28.82 -32.54
C ASP A 383 7.02 -30.26 -31.97
N PRO A 384 8.15 -30.86 -31.56
CA PRO A 384 8.15 -32.20 -31.04
C PRO A 384 7.24 -32.25 -29.80
N PHE A 385 6.36 -33.24 -29.71
CA PHE A 385 5.71 -33.54 -28.45
C PHE A 385 6.82 -33.91 -27.46
N VAL A 386 7.07 -33.03 -26.48
CA VAL A 386 8.03 -33.31 -25.41
C VAL A 386 7.42 -34.43 -24.58
N ASN A 387 8.11 -35.57 -24.46
CA ASN A 387 7.71 -36.61 -23.51
C ASN A 387 7.85 -36.02 -22.10
N GLU A 388 6.95 -36.35 -21.17
CA GLU A 388 7.05 -35.86 -19.78
C GLU A 388 8.41 -36.19 -19.12
N GLY A 389 9.09 -37.26 -19.56
CA GLY A 389 10.44 -37.61 -19.10
C GLY A 389 11.59 -36.80 -19.75
N ASP A 390 11.36 -36.17 -20.90
CA ASP A 390 12.32 -35.29 -21.60
C ASP A 390 12.07 -33.81 -21.30
N ALA A 391 10.94 -33.50 -20.65
CA ALA A 391 10.60 -32.17 -20.20
C ALA A 391 11.55 -31.77 -19.08
N THR A 392 12.57 -30.97 -19.40
CA THR A 392 13.36 -30.32 -18.37
C THR A 392 12.46 -29.34 -17.63
N SER A 393 12.58 -29.29 -16.30
CA SER A 393 11.94 -28.22 -15.51
C SER A 393 12.58 -26.85 -15.75
N GLU A 394 13.60 -26.78 -16.61
CA GLU A 394 14.32 -25.58 -16.96
C GLU A 394 13.60 -24.81 -18.07
N MET A 395 13.39 -23.53 -17.81
CA MET A 395 12.70 -22.63 -18.71
C MET A 395 13.58 -22.32 -19.94
N LYS A 396 13.07 -22.58 -21.16
CA LYS A 396 13.79 -22.30 -22.41
C LYS A 396 13.92 -20.79 -22.65
N VAL A 397 15.13 -20.26 -22.50
CA VAL A 397 15.48 -18.86 -22.81
C VAL A 397 16.05 -18.80 -24.22
N THR A 398 15.49 -17.95 -25.07
CA THR A 398 16.01 -17.71 -26.43
C THR A 398 16.99 -16.54 -26.42
N ASP A 399 17.97 -16.53 -27.32
CA ASP A 399 18.94 -15.42 -27.41
C ASP A 399 18.23 -14.06 -27.66
N ALA A 400 18.45 -13.09 -26.76
CA ALA A 400 17.94 -11.73 -26.84
C ALA A 400 18.45 -10.95 -28.06
N SER A 401 19.61 -11.32 -28.60
CA SER A 401 20.28 -10.59 -29.69
C SER A 401 19.60 -10.82 -31.04
N LEU A 402 18.91 -11.96 -31.21
CA LEU A 402 18.28 -12.36 -32.46
C LEU A 402 17.20 -11.37 -32.87
N LYS A 403 17.25 -10.92 -34.14
CA LYS A 403 16.21 -10.06 -34.73
C LYS A 403 14.89 -10.81 -34.92
N ASN A 404 14.98 -12.05 -35.38
CA ASN A 404 13.86 -12.96 -35.57
C ASN A 404 14.26 -14.32 -35.02
N ILE A 405 13.30 -14.98 -34.38
CA ILE A 405 13.38 -16.38 -33.97
C ILE A 405 12.49 -17.23 -34.88
N PRO A 406 12.84 -18.51 -35.13
CA PRO A 406 12.08 -19.38 -36.01
C PRO A 406 10.67 -19.66 -35.47
N VAL A 407 9.70 -19.76 -36.38
CA VAL A 407 8.32 -20.17 -36.08
C VAL A 407 8.15 -21.61 -36.58
N GLU A 408 8.27 -22.54 -35.64
CA GLU A 408 8.24 -24.00 -35.84
C GLU A 408 6.79 -24.52 -35.74
N TYR A 409 5.89 -23.89 -36.49
CA TYR A 409 4.49 -24.29 -36.66
C TYR A 409 3.79 -23.41 -37.71
N LEU A 410 2.58 -23.80 -38.12
CA LEU A 410 1.73 -22.95 -38.94
C LEU A 410 1.13 -21.82 -38.09
N ALA A 411 1.34 -20.58 -38.52
CA ALA A 411 0.71 -19.40 -37.93
C ALA A 411 -0.75 -19.26 -38.37
N ASP A 412 -1.62 -18.76 -37.50
CA ASP A 412 -3.01 -18.46 -37.85
C ASP A 412 -3.07 -17.46 -39.02
N PRO A 413 -3.72 -17.80 -40.15
CA PRO A 413 -3.79 -16.93 -41.32
C PRO A 413 -4.43 -15.56 -41.07
N MET A 414 -5.29 -15.46 -40.04
CA MET A 414 -5.97 -14.22 -39.69
C MET A 414 -5.16 -13.36 -38.71
N ALA A 415 -4.07 -13.88 -38.14
CA ALA A 415 -3.14 -13.09 -37.33
C ALA A 415 -2.24 -12.24 -38.23
N ALA A 416 -2.71 -11.05 -38.61
CA ALA A 416 -1.95 -10.12 -39.47
C ALA A 416 -0.75 -9.49 -38.74
N GLY A 417 -0.83 -9.42 -37.42
CA GLY A 417 0.15 -8.79 -36.56
C GLY A 417 -0.39 -8.66 -35.14
N VAL A 418 0.27 -7.82 -34.35
CA VAL A 418 -0.06 -7.55 -32.94
C VAL A 418 -0.40 -6.08 -32.77
N THR A 419 -1.48 -5.79 -32.06
CA THR A 419 -1.77 -4.45 -31.54
C THR A 419 -1.40 -4.38 -30.08
N PHE A 420 -0.73 -3.30 -29.68
CA PHE A 420 -0.47 -2.92 -28.29
C PHE A 420 -1.25 -1.66 -27.99
N PHE A 421 -1.98 -1.62 -26.88
CA PHE A 421 -2.80 -0.47 -26.50
C PHE A 421 -3.01 -0.41 -24.99
N ILE A 422 -3.25 0.77 -24.44
CA ILE A 422 -3.57 0.95 -23.02
C ILE A 422 -5.08 0.77 -22.83
N SER A 423 -5.49 0.08 -21.76
CA SER A 423 -6.91 -0.04 -21.42
C SER A 423 -7.51 1.33 -21.11
N ALA A 424 -8.70 1.63 -21.64
CA ALA A 424 -9.40 2.89 -21.37
C ALA A 424 -9.74 3.10 -19.87
N ASN A 425 -9.68 2.03 -19.06
CA ASN A 425 -9.99 2.03 -17.63
C ASN A 425 -8.75 1.84 -16.73
N ASP A 426 -7.53 1.95 -17.25
CA ASP A 426 -6.31 1.79 -16.43
C ASP A 426 -6.20 2.93 -15.39
N PRO A 427 -6.12 2.63 -14.08
CA PRO A 427 -5.96 3.64 -13.02
C PRO A 427 -4.53 4.21 -12.91
N ASN A 428 -3.54 3.65 -13.63
CA ASN A 428 -2.16 4.14 -13.70
C ASN A 428 -2.09 5.47 -14.49
N PRO A 429 -1.00 6.28 -14.41
CA PRO A 429 -1.05 7.70 -14.75
C PRO A 429 -1.64 7.88 -16.15
N LYS A 430 -2.67 8.73 -16.23
CA LYS A 430 -3.28 9.15 -17.49
C LYS A 430 -2.18 9.77 -18.34
N LEU A 431 -1.53 8.94 -19.16
CA LEU A 431 -0.65 9.40 -20.20
C LEU A 431 -1.48 10.31 -21.11
N PRO A 432 -0.95 11.44 -21.56
CA PRO A 432 -1.66 12.35 -22.43
C PRO A 432 -1.99 11.60 -23.73
N ASP A 433 -3.28 11.26 -23.89
CA ASP A 433 -3.88 10.52 -25.00
C ASP A 433 -3.51 9.00 -25.11
N PRO A 434 -4.43 8.09 -24.72
CA PRO A 434 -4.26 6.64 -24.91
C PRO A 434 -4.07 6.21 -26.38
N GLU A 435 -4.54 6.98 -27.36
CA GLU A 435 -4.33 6.66 -28.78
C GLU A 435 -2.86 6.85 -29.19
N VAL A 436 -2.11 7.76 -28.55
CA VAL A 436 -0.69 8.02 -28.82
C VAL A 436 0.21 6.83 -28.45
N PHE A 437 -0.24 5.97 -27.53
CA PHE A 437 0.47 4.78 -27.08
C PHE A 437 0.00 3.48 -27.75
N THR A 438 -0.86 3.57 -28.77
CA THR A 438 -1.23 2.40 -29.57
C THR A 438 -0.21 2.16 -30.67
N ARG A 439 0.29 0.92 -30.79
CA ARG A 439 1.18 0.49 -31.89
C ARG A 439 0.63 -0.77 -32.53
N ARG A 440 0.80 -0.94 -33.84
CA ARG A 440 0.50 -2.20 -34.54
C ARG A 440 1.70 -2.67 -35.34
N VAL A 441 2.11 -3.90 -35.08
CA VAL A 441 3.29 -4.51 -35.70
C VAL A 441 2.86 -5.71 -36.51
N SER A 442 3.28 -5.82 -37.77
CA SER A 442 2.94 -6.96 -38.62
C SER A 442 3.88 -8.16 -38.40
N PHE A 443 3.34 -9.36 -38.56
CA PHE A 443 4.16 -10.59 -38.68
C PHE A 443 4.74 -10.80 -40.07
N TYR A 444 4.43 -9.96 -41.06
CA TYR A 444 4.84 -10.17 -42.45
C TYR A 444 5.62 -8.98 -43.03
N PHE A 445 5.34 -7.77 -42.57
CA PHE A 445 5.97 -6.54 -43.03
C PHE A 445 6.85 -5.92 -41.95
N ASP A 446 7.88 -5.18 -42.36
CA ASP A 446 8.82 -4.51 -41.45
C ASP A 446 8.34 -3.14 -40.98
N GLU A 447 7.52 -2.46 -41.78
CA GLU A 447 6.93 -1.16 -41.41
C GLU A 447 5.81 -1.29 -40.38
N GLU A 448 5.64 -0.23 -39.58
CA GLU A 448 4.51 -0.15 -38.63
C GLU A 448 3.16 -0.10 -39.37
N VAL A 449 2.15 -0.75 -38.81
CA VAL A 449 0.83 -0.84 -39.40
C VAL A 449 -0.06 0.32 -38.92
N ASN A 450 -0.44 1.19 -39.85
CA ASN A 450 -1.42 2.25 -39.63
C ASN A 450 -2.78 1.88 -40.26
N ASP A 451 -3.79 2.72 -40.13
CA ASP A 451 -5.14 2.40 -40.63
C ASP A 451 -5.18 2.23 -42.16
N SER A 452 -4.31 2.93 -42.91
CA SER A 452 -4.19 2.79 -44.36
C SER A 452 -3.48 1.50 -44.78
N SER A 453 -2.53 1.00 -43.99
CA SER A 453 -1.77 -0.25 -44.26
C SER A 453 -2.35 -1.48 -43.57
N ALA A 454 -3.41 -1.35 -42.75
CA ALA A 454 -4.02 -2.46 -42.00
C ALA A 454 -4.59 -3.59 -42.87
N ASN A 455 -4.82 -3.34 -44.17
CA ASN A 455 -5.33 -4.32 -45.13
C ASN A 455 -4.25 -4.92 -46.06
N SER A 456 -2.97 -4.61 -45.84
CA SER A 456 -1.88 -5.17 -46.65
C SER A 456 -1.87 -6.69 -46.62
N THR A 457 -1.71 -7.33 -47.78
CA THR A 457 -1.79 -8.79 -47.92
C THR A 457 -0.42 -9.44 -48.04
N ALA A 458 -0.12 -10.39 -47.16
CA ALA A 458 1.05 -11.26 -47.29
C ALA A 458 0.77 -12.36 -48.34
N ASP A 459 1.76 -12.67 -49.16
CA ASP A 459 1.67 -13.82 -50.06
C ASP A 459 1.89 -15.14 -49.31
N TYR A 460 1.72 -16.25 -50.02
CA TYR A 460 1.89 -17.59 -49.46
C TYR A 460 3.29 -17.83 -48.87
N GLN A 461 4.35 -17.29 -49.49
CA GLN A 461 5.72 -17.52 -49.03
C GLN A 461 6.00 -16.74 -47.73
N ALA A 462 5.52 -15.50 -47.66
CA ALA A 462 5.56 -14.68 -46.46
C ALA A 462 4.74 -15.31 -45.32
N TRP A 463 3.57 -15.89 -45.61
CA TRP A 463 2.79 -16.61 -44.59
C TRP A 463 3.47 -17.89 -44.10
N MET A 464 4.14 -18.65 -44.98
CA MET A 464 4.92 -19.84 -44.61
C MET A 464 6.21 -19.53 -43.83
N ALA A 465 6.62 -18.26 -43.79
CA ALA A 465 7.80 -17.79 -43.07
C ALA A 465 7.46 -16.49 -42.30
N PRO A 466 6.55 -16.56 -41.31
CA PRO A 466 6.15 -15.37 -40.54
C PRO A 466 7.36 -14.84 -39.77
N LYS A 467 7.51 -13.52 -39.77
CA LYS A 467 8.55 -12.80 -39.03
C LYS A 467 8.11 -12.59 -37.59
N THR A 468 9.01 -12.84 -36.66
CA THR A 468 8.84 -12.49 -35.24
C THR A 468 9.37 -11.08 -34.99
N PHE A 469 9.25 -10.59 -33.77
CA PHE A 469 9.87 -9.34 -33.36
C PHE A 469 10.12 -9.39 -31.85
N ARG A 470 10.94 -8.49 -31.33
CA ARG A 470 11.19 -8.42 -29.88
C ARG A 470 10.62 -7.15 -29.27
N ILE A 471 10.19 -7.28 -28.02
CA ILE A 471 9.88 -6.16 -27.13
C ILE A 471 11.12 -5.94 -26.27
N LEU A 472 11.60 -4.70 -26.23
CA LEU A 472 12.77 -4.29 -25.47
C LEU A 472 12.36 -3.23 -24.45
N LEU A 473 12.48 -3.55 -23.16
CA LEU A 473 12.28 -2.60 -22.07
C LEU A 473 13.63 -2.05 -21.60
N LYS A 474 13.78 -0.72 -21.62
CA LYS A 474 14.99 -0.02 -21.16
C LYS A 474 14.67 1.27 -20.39
N GLU A 475 15.66 1.85 -19.74
CA GLU A 475 15.53 3.14 -19.06
C GLU A 475 15.36 4.31 -20.07
N GLY A 476 14.46 5.24 -19.77
CA GLY A 476 14.27 6.48 -20.55
C GLY A 476 12.95 7.18 -20.21
N ASN A 477 12.60 8.27 -20.89
CA ASN A 477 11.26 8.85 -20.73
C ASN A 477 10.17 7.86 -21.20
N PRO A 478 8.99 7.82 -20.56
CA PRO A 478 7.87 6.97 -21.00
C PRO A 478 7.56 7.12 -22.49
N ASP A 479 7.87 6.11 -23.30
CA ASP A 479 7.66 6.12 -24.75
C ASP A 479 7.56 4.68 -25.29
N ILE A 480 6.88 4.52 -26.43
CA ILE A 480 6.79 3.26 -27.17
C ILE A 480 7.06 3.52 -28.65
N LYS A 481 8.10 2.87 -29.19
CA LYS A 481 8.57 3.10 -30.56
C LYS A 481 8.81 1.78 -31.29
N TRP A 482 8.33 1.72 -32.52
CA TRP A 482 8.67 0.63 -33.44
C TRP A 482 9.94 0.99 -34.22
N GLU A 483 10.91 0.08 -34.23
CA GLU A 483 12.14 0.18 -35.03
C GLU A 483 12.14 -0.92 -36.10
N ALA A 484 11.83 -0.55 -37.35
CA ALA A 484 11.68 -1.50 -38.46
C ALA A 484 12.99 -2.22 -38.81
N ALA A 485 14.13 -1.52 -38.77
CA ALA A 485 15.43 -2.08 -39.16
C ALA A 485 15.82 -3.27 -38.26
N THR A 486 15.52 -3.18 -36.97
CA THR A 486 15.84 -4.20 -35.96
C THR A 486 14.64 -5.02 -35.52
N ARG A 487 13.43 -4.76 -36.07
CA ARG A 487 12.15 -5.36 -35.66
C ARG A 487 12.00 -5.38 -34.13
N THR A 488 12.15 -4.22 -33.52
CA THR A 488 12.09 -4.06 -32.06
C THR A 488 11.01 -3.07 -31.69
N LEU A 489 10.08 -3.50 -30.84
CA LEU A 489 9.18 -2.61 -30.12
C LEU A 489 9.88 -2.15 -28.84
N MET A 490 10.42 -0.94 -28.88
CA MET A 490 11.15 -0.34 -27.78
C MET A 490 10.19 0.34 -26.83
N VAL A 491 10.24 -0.04 -25.56
CA VAL A 491 9.51 0.57 -24.45
C VAL A 491 10.53 1.20 -23.52
N THR A 492 10.44 2.51 -23.33
CA THR A 492 11.29 3.23 -22.37
C THR A 492 10.48 3.65 -21.17
N LEU A 493 11.00 3.42 -19.96
CA LEU A 493 10.35 3.84 -18.71
C LEU A 493 11.31 4.59 -17.79
N GLN A 494 10.80 5.64 -17.16
CA GLN A 494 11.54 6.36 -16.15
C GLN A 494 11.59 5.56 -14.85
N LYS A 495 12.58 5.85 -14.01
CA LYS A 495 12.77 5.17 -12.72
C LYS A 495 11.50 5.22 -11.86
N GLY A 496 11.07 4.06 -11.37
CA GLY A 496 9.93 3.95 -10.47
C GLY A 496 8.58 4.14 -11.15
N VAL A 497 8.46 3.78 -12.43
CA VAL A 497 7.19 3.76 -13.17
C VAL A 497 6.85 2.35 -13.63
N ILE A 498 5.56 2.04 -13.52
CA ILE A 498 4.86 0.88 -14.08
C ILE A 498 3.92 1.38 -15.18
N VAL A 499 3.95 0.71 -16.33
CA VAL A 499 2.99 0.87 -17.43
C VAL A 499 2.40 -0.50 -17.76
N LYS A 500 1.08 -0.57 -17.88
CA LYS A 500 0.37 -1.78 -18.30
C LYS A 500 -0.21 -1.57 -19.68
N MET A 501 -0.08 -2.59 -20.53
CA MET A 501 -0.62 -2.56 -21.88
C MET A 501 -1.34 -3.86 -22.19
N ASN A 502 -2.40 -3.77 -22.97
CA ASN A 502 -3.01 -4.91 -23.60
C ASN A 502 -2.30 -5.21 -24.92
N TYR A 503 -2.15 -6.49 -25.22
CA TYR A 503 -1.67 -6.95 -26.51
C TYR A 503 -2.59 -8.03 -27.07
N ALA A 504 -2.90 -7.94 -28.36
CA ALA A 504 -3.76 -8.88 -29.07
C ALA A 504 -3.35 -9.00 -30.54
N CYS A 505 -3.70 -10.12 -31.18
CA CYS A 505 -3.58 -10.22 -32.62
C CYS A 505 -4.70 -9.46 -33.32
N PHE A 506 -4.38 -8.66 -34.33
CA PHE A 506 -5.39 -7.98 -35.14
C PHE A 506 -5.63 -8.71 -36.47
N TRP A 507 -6.87 -8.66 -36.94
CA TRP A 507 -7.28 -9.14 -38.26
C TRP A 507 -7.23 -7.99 -39.26
N ARG A 508 -6.97 -8.31 -40.53
CA ARG A 508 -7.15 -7.33 -41.61
C ARG A 508 -8.63 -6.95 -41.68
N PRO A 509 -9.00 -5.65 -41.65
CA PRO A 509 -10.40 -5.23 -41.68
C PRO A 509 -11.24 -5.85 -42.80
N ASN A 510 -10.66 -6.01 -44.00
CA ASN A 510 -11.33 -6.63 -45.15
C ASN A 510 -11.59 -8.12 -44.96
N ASP A 511 -10.73 -8.83 -44.22
CA ASP A 511 -10.94 -10.25 -43.94
C ASP A 511 -12.04 -10.45 -42.91
N ILE A 512 -12.14 -9.57 -41.89
CA ILE A 512 -13.23 -9.59 -40.91
C ILE A 512 -14.57 -9.50 -41.64
N LEU A 513 -14.72 -8.53 -42.56
CA LEU A 513 -15.93 -8.32 -43.34
C LEU A 513 -16.29 -9.53 -44.22
N LYS A 514 -15.29 -10.26 -44.72
CA LYS A 514 -15.48 -11.37 -45.66
C LYS A 514 -15.65 -12.72 -44.97
N MET A 515 -15.03 -12.91 -43.81
CA MET A 515 -14.83 -14.23 -43.21
C MET A 515 -15.32 -14.35 -41.77
N SER A 516 -15.62 -13.26 -41.05
CA SER A 516 -16.05 -13.36 -39.64
C SER A 516 -17.55 -13.61 -39.47
N GLY A 517 -17.91 -14.78 -38.96
CA GLY A 517 -19.28 -15.13 -38.61
C GLY A 517 -19.78 -14.37 -37.38
N ILE A 518 -18.88 -13.90 -36.52
CA ILE A 518 -19.22 -13.05 -35.38
C ILE A 518 -19.75 -11.69 -35.85
N LEU A 519 -19.11 -11.08 -36.84
CA LEU A 519 -19.55 -9.79 -37.38
C LEU A 519 -20.96 -9.89 -37.99
N ASP A 520 -21.22 -10.99 -38.70
CA ASP A 520 -22.55 -11.30 -39.26
C ASP A 520 -23.60 -11.51 -38.16
N MET A 521 -23.27 -12.23 -37.09
CA MET A 521 -24.15 -12.37 -35.91
C MET A 521 -24.46 -11.04 -35.23
N MET A 522 -23.54 -10.07 -35.29
CA MET A 522 -23.76 -8.71 -34.79
C MET A 522 -24.63 -7.86 -35.73
N GLY A 523 -24.96 -8.35 -36.93
CA GLY A 523 -25.71 -7.61 -37.95
C GLY A 523 -24.89 -6.46 -38.56
N MET A 524 -23.55 -6.54 -38.51
CA MET A 524 -22.66 -5.48 -38.99
C MET A 524 -22.13 -5.79 -40.38
N ASN A 525 -22.29 -4.84 -41.31
CA ASN A 525 -21.83 -4.99 -42.70
C ASN A 525 -20.65 -4.07 -43.06
N ASN A 526 -20.21 -3.22 -42.13
CA ASN A 526 -19.07 -2.32 -42.26
C ASN A 526 -18.40 -2.10 -40.88
N LEU A 527 -17.23 -1.48 -40.87
CA LEU A 527 -16.45 -1.19 -39.65
C LEU A 527 -16.31 0.31 -39.38
N SER A 528 -17.27 1.13 -39.84
CA SER A 528 -17.17 2.60 -39.81
C SER A 528 -17.60 3.25 -38.49
N ASP A 529 -18.45 2.57 -37.72
CA ASP A 529 -18.94 3.04 -36.43
C ASP A 529 -17.90 2.88 -35.31
N ALA A 530 -18.20 3.37 -34.11
CA ALA A 530 -17.25 3.35 -32.99
C ALA A 530 -16.82 1.93 -32.59
N VAL A 531 -17.74 0.96 -32.66
CA VAL A 531 -17.46 -0.45 -32.34
C VAL A 531 -16.64 -1.08 -33.47
N GLY A 532 -17.05 -0.87 -34.72
CA GLY A 532 -16.34 -1.34 -35.92
C GLY A 532 -14.90 -0.84 -35.99
N LYS A 533 -14.64 0.42 -35.64
CA LYS A 533 -13.27 0.96 -35.55
C LYS A 533 -12.42 0.22 -34.52
N ARG A 534 -12.97 -0.13 -33.35
CA ARG A 534 -12.26 -0.94 -32.35
C ARG A 534 -12.01 -2.37 -32.82
N ILE A 535 -12.97 -2.97 -33.52
CA ILE A 535 -12.80 -4.28 -34.17
C ILE A 535 -11.66 -4.22 -35.20
N ALA A 536 -11.66 -3.23 -36.09
CA ALA A 536 -10.63 -3.02 -37.11
C ALA A 536 -9.23 -2.77 -36.53
N LYS A 537 -9.15 -2.15 -35.34
CA LYS A 537 -7.89 -1.93 -34.61
C LYS A 537 -7.43 -3.16 -33.80
N GLY A 538 -8.21 -4.25 -33.74
CA GLY A 538 -7.88 -5.44 -32.92
C GLY A 538 -8.15 -5.26 -31.42
N GLN A 539 -9.01 -4.30 -31.06
CA GLN A 539 -9.29 -3.89 -29.67
C GLN A 539 -10.66 -4.40 -29.17
N HIS A 540 -11.22 -5.42 -29.82
CA HIS A 540 -12.52 -6.00 -29.46
C HIS A 540 -12.39 -7.48 -29.11
N TRP A 541 -12.73 -7.82 -27.86
CA TRP A 541 -12.45 -9.13 -27.25
C TRP A 541 -12.99 -10.32 -28.05
N MET A 542 -14.17 -10.17 -28.67
CA MET A 542 -14.80 -11.26 -29.44
C MET A 542 -14.04 -11.63 -30.72
N PHE A 543 -13.20 -10.76 -31.26
CA PHE A 543 -12.41 -11.00 -32.49
C PHE A 543 -10.93 -11.24 -32.17
N SER A 544 -10.44 -10.46 -31.20
CA SER A 544 -9.05 -10.34 -30.79
C SER A 544 -8.99 -10.31 -29.25
N PRO A 545 -9.13 -11.47 -28.58
CA PRO A 545 -8.88 -11.57 -27.15
C PRO A 545 -7.49 -11.05 -26.82
N TRP A 546 -7.39 -10.15 -25.86
CA TRP A 546 -6.12 -9.56 -25.45
C TRP A 546 -5.63 -10.15 -24.14
N ARG A 547 -4.32 -10.03 -23.92
CA ARG A 547 -3.69 -10.28 -22.62
C ARG A 547 -3.00 -9.00 -22.15
N GLU A 548 -2.73 -8.91 -20.85
CA GLU A 548 -2.04 -7.75 -20.26
C GLU A 548 -0.54 -8.05 -20.12
N ILE A 549 0.29 -7.11 -20.53
CA ILE A 549 1.74 -7.08 -20.27
C ILE A 549 2.07 -5.87 -19.39
N SER A 550 2.84 -6.10 -18.33
CA SER A 550 3.32 -5.07 -17.41
C SER A 550 4.78 -4.76 -17.67
N PHE A 551 5.08 -3.49 -17.87
CA PHE A 551 6.44 -2.94 -17.96
C PHE A 551 6.78 -2.21 -16.67
N VAL A 552 7.88 -2.59 -16.04
CA VAL A 552 8.23 -2.14 -14.69
C VAL A 552 9.66 -1.63 -14.65
N HIS A 553 9.83 -0.38 -14.23
CA HIS A 553 11.14 0.12 -13.83
C HIS A 553 11.24 0.10 -12.30
N ALA A 554 11.68 -1.03 -11.77
CA ALA A 554 11.83 -1.27 -10.34
C ALA A 554 13.02 -0.49 -9.78
N VAL A 555 12.77 0.33 -8.76
CA VAL A 555 13.82 1.05 -8.03
C VAL A 555 14.01 0.48 -6.63
N GLN A 556 15.26 0.28 -6.22
CA GLN A 556 15.58 -0.26 -4.90
C GLN A 556 15.07 0.65 -3.78
N GLN A 557 15.32 1.95 -3.88
CA GLN A 557 14.81 2.95 -2.95
C GLN A 557 13.86 3.91 -3.66
N PRO A 558 12.86 4.46 -2.96
CA PRO A 558 12.00 5.50 -3.52
C PRO A 558 12.79 6.71 -4.01
N ILE A 559 12.38 7.30 -5.13
CA ILE A 559 12.98 8.53 -5.70
C ILE A 559 13.03 9.64 -4.66
N SER A 560 14.19 10.31 -4.50
CA SER A 560 14.37 11.36 -3.48
C SER A 560 13.95 12.74 -3.96
N LYS A 561 13.94 12.97 -5.27
CA LYS A 561 13.68 14.30 -5.82
C LYS A 561 13.11 14.25 -7.23
N VAL A 562 12.11 15.10 -7.50
CA VAL A 562 11.63 15.39 -8.85
C VAL A 562 11.53 16.91 -9.01
N GLY A 563 12.29 17.48 -9.94
CA GLY A 563 12.41 18.94 -10.07
C GLY A 563 12.96 19.57 -8.78
N ALA A 564 12.25 20.54 -8.21
CA ALA A 564 12.61 21.17 -6.95
C ALA A 564 12.09 20.43 -5.69
N GLN A 565 11.17 19.47 -5.85
CA GLN A 565 10.47 18.83 -4.74
C GLN A 565 11.21 17.59 -4.22
N SER A 566 11.40 17.48 -2.90
CA SER A 566 12.02 16.34 -2.22
C SER A 566 10.99 15.35 -1.66
N PHE A 567 11.35 14.07 -1.67
CA PHE A 567 10.55 12.93 -1.22
C PHE A 567 11.39 11.90 -0.44
N PRO A 568 10.82 11.24 0.59
CA PRO A 568 9.67 11.72 1.34
C PRO A 568 10.03 13.04 2.05
N SER A 569 9.05 13.90 2.27
CA SER A 569 9.24 15.09 3.10
C SER A 569 7.97 15.47 3.85
N ILE A 570 8.15 16.07 5.03
CA ILE A 570 7.07 16.63 5.84
C ILE A 570 6.99 18.12 5.53
N ALA A 571 5.93 18.55 4.84
CA ALA A 571 5.74 19.93 4.45
C ALA A 571 5.18 20.77 5.61
N THR A 572 4.29 20.19 6.39
CA THR A 572 3.66 20.84 7.55
C THR A 572 3.30 19.78 8.56
N LEU A 573 3.50 20.08 9.84
CA LEU A 573 3.11 19.23 10.95
C LEU A 573 2.73 20.11 12.15
N THR A 574 1.44 20.14 12.46
CA THR A 574 0.89 20.95 13.55
C THR A 574 0.19 20.05 14.55
N PRO A 575 0.74 19.89 15.77
CA PRO A 575 0.12 19.09 16.81
C PRO A 575 -1.08 19.81 17.42
N ASP A 576 -2.14 19.04 17.66
CA ASP A 576 -3.34 19.42 18.40
C ASP A 576 -3.62 18.36 19.47
N ARG A 577 -4.18 18.77 20.61
CA ARG A 577 -4.37 17.89 21.78
C ARG A 577 -5.58 18.35 22.58
N GLU A 578 -6.29 17.40 23.17
CA GLU A 578 -7.39 17.68 24.11
C GLU A 578 -6.92 17.53 25.57
N TYR A 579 -7.61 18.18 26.50
CA TYR A 579 -7.33 18.08 27.93
C TYR A 579 -7.42 16.64 28.41
N GLY A 580 -6.42 16.19 29.19
CA GLY A 580 -6.30 14.83 29.72
C GLY A 580 -5.95 13.76 28.69
N SER A 581 -5.83 14.08 27.40
CA SER A 581 -5.58 13.11 26.33
C SER A 581 -4.12 12.66 26.30
N ASN A 582 -3.89 11.35 26.27
CA ASN A 582 -2.59 10.78 25.94
C ASN A 582 -2.29 10.77 24.43
N ILE A 583 -3.22 11.24 23.59
CA ILE A 583 -3.10 11.28 22.12
C ILE A 583 -2.86 12.71 21.65
N ALA A 584 -1.80 12.92 20.86
CA ALA A 584 -1.60 14.13 20.06
C ALA A 584 -2.03 13.89 18.61
N LYS A 585 -2.95 14.71 18.11
CA LYS A 585 -3.41 14.72 16.72
C LYS A 585 -2.47 15.59 15.89
N LEU A 586 -1.72 14.98 14.98
CA LEU A 586 -0.75 15.65 14.11
C LEU A 586 -1.43 15.98 12.78
N ASN A 587 -1.88 17.22 12.64
CA ASN A 587 -2.35 17.76 11.36
C ASN A 587 -1.15 17.89 10.43
N SER A 588 -1.07 17.06 9.40
CA SER A 588 0.17 16.83 8.67
C SER A 588 -0.02 16.85 7.16
N LYS A 589 0.95 17.41 6.44
CA LYS A 589 1.06 17.34 4.98
C LYS A 589 2.38 16.70 4.60
N PHE A 590 2.34 15.61 3.85
CA PHE A 590 3.49 14.86 3.39
C PHE A 590 3.60 14.91 1.87
N PHE A 591 4.83 15.03 1.36
CA PHE A 591 5.13 14.77 -0.03
C PHE A 591 5.79 13.41 -0.17
N VAL A 592 5.26 12.59 -1.08
CA VAL A 592 5.76 11.24 -1.36
C VAL A 592 5.84 11.02 -2.86
N HIS A 593 6.86 10.33 -3.37
CA HIS A 593 6.87 9.95 -4.78
C HIS A 593 6.00 8.71 -5.00
N GLY A 594 4.68 8.90 -5.13
CA GLY A 594 3.69 7.82 -5.25
C GLY A 594 4.08 6.67 -6.19
N PRO A 595 4.62 6.94 -7.41
CA PRO A 595 5.02 5.86 -8.30
C PRO A 595 6.13 4.95 -7.76
N SER A 596 7.03 5.42 -6.90
CA SER A 596 8.14 4.61 -6.38
C SER A 596 7.96 4.15 -4.93
N THR A 597 7.10 4.81 -4.16
CA THR A 597 6.77 4.45 -2.78
C THR A 597 5.53 3.59 -2.71
N GLY A 598 5.57 2.49 -1.96
CA GLY A 598 4.40 1.64 -1.64
C GLY A 598 3.90 1.81 -0.21
N GLN A 599 4.78 2.25 0.68
CA GLN A 599 4.49 2.42 2.09
C GLN A 599 5.20 3.66 2.62
N LEU A 600 4.48 4.43 3.45
CA LEU A 600 4.99 5.56 4.21
C LEU A 600 4.79 5.26 5.69
N ASP A 601 5.89 5.24 6.44
CA ASP A 601 5.88 5.20 7.90
C ASP A 601 6.33 6.55 8.46
N MET A 602 5.92 6.85 9.68
CA MET A 602 6.42 7.98 10.44
C MET A 602 6.95 7.52 11.78
N GLU A 603 8.15 7.98 12.11
CA GLU A 603 8.82 7.70 13.36
C GLU A 603 9.01 8.99 14.15
N ALA A 604 8.97 8.84 15.46
CA ALA A 604 9.22 9.89 16.42
C ALA A 604 10.34 9.47 17.37
N ASP A 605 11.24 10.39 17.70
CA ASP A 605 12.24 10.25 18.74
C ASP A 605 12.31 11.50 19.62
N TRP A 606 12.53 11.31 20.92
CA TRP A 606 12.71 12.40 21.88
C TRP A 606 13.55 11.95 23.07
N LEU A 607 14.01 12.91 23.87
CA LEU A 607 14.62 12.65 25.17
C LEU A 607 13.60 12.92 26.27
N GLU A 608 13.50 12.02 27.23
CA GLU A 608 12.59 12.17 28.37
C GLU A 608 13.36 12.14 29.69
N TRP A 609 13.03 13.07 30.59
CA TRP A 609 13.54 13.04 31.96
C TRP A 609 12.85 11.94 32.76
N ASP A 610 13.66 11.09 33.38
CA ASP A 610 13.23 10.09 34.34
C ASP A 610 13.86 10.39 35.71
N ASP A 611 12.99 10.56 36.71
CA ASP A 611 13.37 10.94 38.08
C ASP A 611 12.97 9.83 39.05
N ASP A 612 13.58 8.66 38.86
CA ASP A 612 13.37 7.49 39.71
C ASP A 612 13.99 7.73 41.10
N ILE A 613 13.14 7.68 42.14
CA ILE A 613 13.52 7.89 43.54
C ILE A 613 14.56 6.84 44.00
N ALA A 614 14.57 5.65 43.38
CA ALA A 614 15.56 4.62 43.68
C ALA A 614 16.97 4.96 43.17
N LYS A 615 17.10 5.92 42.25
CA LYS A 615 18.38 6.38 41.71
C LYS A 615 18.80 7.71 42.35
N PRO A 616 20.11 7.98 42.51
CA PRO A 616 20.60 9.19 43.17
C PRO A 616 20.55 10.46 42.30
N ALA A 617 20.22 10.36 41.02
CA ALA A 617 20.16 11.49 40.09
C ALA A 617 19.09 11.29 39.00
N LEU A 618 18.64 12.39 38.39
CA LEU A 618 17.78 12.34 37.22
C LEU A 618 18.56 11.93 35.96
N GLU A 619 17.91 11.21 35.05
CA GLU A 619 18.51 10.73 33.80
C GLU A 619 17.65 11.14 32.59
N LYS A 620 18.29 11.38 31.43
CA LYS A 620 17.59 11.51 30.14
C LYS A 620 17.58 10.17 29.43
N MET A 621 16.38 9.64 29.17
CA MET A 621 16.21 8.41 28.39
C MET A 621 15.83 8.71 26.94
N PRO A 622 16.49 8.08 25.95
CA PRO A 622 16.06 8.15 24.57
C PRO A 622 14.80 7.31 24.37
N MET A 623 13.76 7.96 23.86
CA MET A 623 12.49 7.33 23.55
C MET A 623 12.27 7.33 22.04
N LYS A 624 11.65 6.26 21.54
CA LYS A 624 11.28 6.11 20.13
C LYS A 624 9.87 5.56 20.02
N SER A 625 9.14 5.98 19.00
CA SER A 625 7.80 5.51 18.70
C SER A 625 7.56 5.45 17.20
N LYS A 626 6.84 4.41 16.75
CA LYS A 626 6.27 4.35 15.41
C LYS A 626 4.90 5.04 15.47
N VAL A 627 4.78 6.18 14.81
CA VAL A 627 3.61 7.06 14.93
C VAL A 627 2.47 6.58 14.05
N PHE A 628 2.73 6.32 12.77
CA PHE A 628 1.74 5.76 11.86
C PHE A 628 2.37 4.97 10.72
N HIS A 629 1.51 4.23 10.05
CA HIS A 629 1.78 3.47 8.84
C HIS A 629 0.69 3.77 7.81
N TYR A 630 1.07 3.99 6.56
CA TYR A 630 0.13 4.26 5.48
C TYR A 630 0.58 3.63 4.16
N THR A 631 -0.34 2.94 3.48
CA THR A 631 -0.10 2.37 2.14
C THR A 631 -0.36 3.43 1.08
N THR A 632 0.65 3.75 0.27
CA THR A 632 0.58 4.85 -0.69
C THR A 632 -0.06 4.40 -2.01
N LEU A 633 -1.00 5.20 -2.49
CA LEU A 633 -1.59 5.05 -3.81
C LEU A 633 -0.57 5.39 -4.91
N TYR A 634 -0.67 4.67 -6.02
CA TYR A 634 0.13 4.95 -7.21
C TYR A 634 -0.26 6.30 -7.81
N ASN A 635 0.72 7.06 -8.31
CA ASN A 635 0.54 8.39 -8.91
C ASN A 635 -0.02 9.50 -7.98
N VAL A 636 0.02 9.31 -6.65
CA VAL A 636 -0.30 10.38 -5.68
C VAL A 636 0.97 10.94 -5.07
N PHE A 637 1.15 12.26 -5.14
CA PHE A 637 2.38 12.93 -4.70
C PHE A 637 2.27 13.68 -3.37
N GLU A 638 1.04 13.88 -2.90
CA GLU A 638 0.73 14.67 -1.71
C GLU A 638 -0.33 13.95 -0.88
N TYR A 639 -0.10 13.87 0.43
CA TYR A 639 -1.06 13.38 1.40
C TYR A 639 -1.28 14.41 2.49
N VAL A 640 -2.54 14.74 2.76
CA VAL A 640 -2.94 15.68 3.81
C VAL A 640 -3.80 14.92 4.81
N PHE A 641 -3.41 14.97 6.09
CA PHE A 641 -4.10 14.35 7.21
C PHE A 641 -4.57 15.42 8.19
N GLY A 642 -5.83 15.35 8.60
CA GLY A 642 -6.44 16.32 9.53
C GLY A 642 -7.00 17.56 8.84
N GLU A 643 -7.27 18.59 9.63
CA GLU A 643 -8.09 19.76 9.23
C GLU A 643 -7.28 20.88 8.55
N LEU A 644 -6.16 20.55 7.89
CA LEU A 644 -5.40 21.52 7.10
C LEU A 644 -6.16 22.00 5.84
N VAL A 645 -7.13 21.19 5.36
CA VAL A 645 -7.97 21.50 4.20
C VAL A 645 -9.42 21.19 4.54
N LYS A 646 -10.32 22.14 4.28
CA LYS A 646 -11.76 21.98 4.54
C LYS A 646 -12.34 20.84 3.70
N GLY A 647 -13.01 19.89 4.36
CA GLY A 647 -13.62 18.72 3.70
C GLY A 647 -12.66 17.55 3.43
N ASN A 648 -11.46 17.54 4.04
CA ASN A 648 -10.54 16.42 3.96
C ASN A 648 -11.15 15.15 4.61
N PRO A 649 -11.26 14.02 3.88
CA PRO A 649 -11.77 12.76 4.45
C PRO A 649 -10.77 12.08 5.40
N PHE A 650 -9.48 12.44 5.37
CA PHE A 650 -8.46 11.82 6.19
C PHE A 650 -8.34 12.49 7.56
N THR A 651 -8.54 11.72 8.63
CA THR A 651 -8.32 12.16 10.00
C THR A 651 -6.85 12.50 10.25
N ALA A 652 -6.57 13.36 11.23
CA ALA A 652 -5.21 13.67 11.65
C ALA A 652 -4.45 12.41 12.08
N VAL A 653 -3.14 12.39 11.82
CA VAL A 653 -2.24 11.32 12.28
C VAL A 653 -2.22 11.32 13.81
N GLN A 654 -2.41 10.17 14.46
CA GLN A 654 -2.45 10.09 15.91
C GLN A 654 -1.12 9.59 16.47
N HIS A 655 -0.46 10.40 17.31
CA HIS A 655 0.67 9.96 18.11
C HIS A 655 0.18 9.66 19.54
N VAL A 656 0.16 8.40 19.91
CA VAL A 656 -0.27 7.93 21.24
C VAL A 656 0.93 7.87 22.18
N PHE A 657 0.88 8.64 23.26
CA PHE A 657 1.82 8.59 24.38
C PHE A 657 1.27 7.72 25.52
N LYS A 658 2.14 7.32 26.45
CA LYS A 658 1.73 6.60 27.67
C LYS A 658 1.21 7.53 28.78
N ASP A 659 1.36 8.84 28.60
CA ASP A 659 1.03 9.85 29.60
C ASP A 659 0.59 11.17 28.95
N THR A 660 0.43 12.20 29.78
CA THR A 660 -0.04 13.53 29.41
C THR A 660 1.07 14.58 29.31
N LYS A 661 2.35 14.20 29.43
CA LYS A 661 3.49 15.13 29.55
C LYS A 661 3.78 15.92 28.26
N HIS A 662 4.40 17.08 28.45
CA HIS A 662 5.03 17.91 27.42
C HIS A 662 6.35 17.28 26.93
N ARG A 663 6.59 17.35 25.61
CA ARG A 663 7.81 16.83 24.96
C ARG A 663 8.18 17.67 23.75
N MET A 664 9.49 17.80 23.51
CA MET A 664 10.05 18.23 22.23
C MET A 664 10.38 16.99 21.40
N VAL A 665 9.59 16.73 20.35
CA VAL A 665 9.66 15.49 19.59
C VAL A 665 10.25 15.75 18.20
N ASN A 666 11.20 14.92 17.80
CA ASN A 666 11.70 14.88 16.43
C ASN A 666 10.85 13.91 15.63
N TYR A 667 10.48 14.29 14.41
CA TYR A 667 9.65 13.49 13.52
C TYR A 667 10.34 13.29 12.18
N LYS A 668 10.37 12.05 11.71
CA LYS A 668 10.83 11.71 10.35
C LYS A 668 9.85 10.77 9.67
N THR A 669 9.84 10.80 8.34
CA THR A 669 9.09 9.86 7.53
C THR A 669 10.03 8.91 6.81
N ILE A 670 9.60 7.66 6.68
CA ILE A 670 10.34 6.59 6.03
C ILE A 670 9.47 6.08 4.89
N ALA A 671 9.91 6.29 3.66
CA ALA A 671 9.28 5.76 2.48
C ALA A 671 9.92 4.42 2.12
N THR A 672 9.12 3.39 1.89
CA THR A 672 9.56 2.07 1.44
C THR A 672 9.20 1.86 -0.03
N THR A 673 10.13 1.28 -0.80
CA THR A 673 9.88 1.00 -2.23
C THR A 673 8.65 0.10 -2.41
N ARG A 674 7.88 0.35 -3.48
CA ARG A 674 6.79 -0.55 -3.88
C ARG A 674 7.26 -1.78 -4.64
N TYR A 675 8.55 -1.86 -4.97
CA TYR A 675 9.12 -2.86 -5.87
C TYR A 675 9.84 -3.98 -5.12
N ARG A 676 9.47 -4.24 -3.87
CA ARG A 676 10.17 -5.20 -3.00
C ARG A 676 10.26 -6.59 -3.63
N GLU A 677 9.22 -7.00 -4.35
CA GLU A 677 9.13 -8.28 -5.05
C GLU A 677 10.17 -8.47 -6.16
N TYR A 678 10.74 -7.37 -6.71
CA TYR A 678 11.77 -7.42 -7.75
C TYR A 678 13.21 -7.53 -7.18
N PHE A 679 13.35 -7.55 -5.86
CA PHE A 679 14.63 -7.63 -5.16
C PHE A 679 14.68 -8.76 -4.14
N PHE A 680 13.77 -9.76 -4.23
CA PHE A 680 13.61 -10.79 -3.21
C PHE A 680 14.92 -11.52 -2.87
N GLN A 681 15.66 -11.98 -3.88
CA GLN A 681 16.90 -12.72 -3.70
C GLN A 681 18.03 -11.81 -3.19
N LEU A 682 18.11 -10.56 -3.67
CA LEU A 682 19.07 -9.58 -3.18
C LEU A 682 18.83 -9.21 -1.70
N VAL A 683 17.56 -9.13 -1.28
CA VAL A 683 17.17 -8.94 0.12
C VAL A 683 17.60 -10.14 0.97
N ALA A 684 17.43 -11.37 0.45
CA ALA A 684 17.85 -12.59 1.15
C ALA A 684 19.39 -12.66 1.29
N ASP A 685 20.14 -12.33 0.23
CA ASP A 685 21.60 -12.40 0.21
C ASP A 685 22.27 -11.33 1.10
N LYS A 686 21.75 -10.10 1.08
CA LYS A 686 22.39 -8.93 1.71
C LYS A 686 21.76 -8.50 3.05
N GLY A 687 20.57 -9.00 3.38
CA GLY A 687 19.88 -8.73 4.64
C GLY A 687 19.74 -7.23 4.95
N ALA A 688 20.09 -6.84 6.18
CA ALA A 688 19.95 -5.47 6.67
C ALA A 688 20.76 -4.41 5.90
N ASN A 689 21.80 -4.82 5.15
CA ASN A 689 22.63 -3.92 4.35
C ASN A 689 21.94 -3.51 3.03
N PHE A 690 20.84 -4.16 2.66
CA PHE A 690 20.09 -3.84 1.44
C PHE A 690 18.89 -2.94 1.76
N LEU A 691 19.15 -1.63 1.77
CA LEU A 691 18.14 -0.65 2.13
C LEU A 691 17.09 -0.49 1.02
N LEU A 692 15.85 -0.80 1.37
CA LEU A 692 14.64 -0.58 0.55
C LEU A 692 13.90 0.72 0.90
N THR A 693 14.39 1.41 1.92
CA THR A 693 13.77 2.57 2.54
C THR A 693 14.53 3.84 2.23
N ARG A 694 13.84 4.98 2.33
CA ARG A 694 14.41 6.31 2.27
C ARG A 694 13.81 7.20 3.34
N GLU A 695 14.67 7.86 4.10
CA GLU A 695 14.26 8.73 5.19
C GLU A 695 14.15 10.18 4.73
N SER A 696 13.18 10.91 5.27
CA SER A 696 13.11 12.37 5.12
C SER A 696 14.12 13.05 6.04
N LYS A 697 14.44 14.32 5.73
CA LYS A 697 15.05 15.21 6.73
C LYS A 697 14.13 15.28 7.96
N PRO A 698 14.64 15.07 9.19
CA PRO A 698 13.81 15.13 10.38
C PRO A 698 13.33 16.56 10.65
N LEU A 699 12.09 16.70 11.11
CA LEU A 699 11.60 17.90 11.77
C LEU A 699 11.96 17.81 13.23
N ASN A 700 12.85 18.70 13.69
CA ASN A 700 13.38 18.65 15.05
C ASN A 700 12.58 19.55 15.99
N GLN A 701 12.49 19.14 17.26
CA GLN A 701 11.93 19.93 18.36
C GLN A 701 10.48 20.42 18.11
N ILE A 702 9.62 19.54 17.61
CA ILE A 702 8.19 19.84 17.55
C ILE A 702 7.61 19.79 18.97
N ASN A 703 7.09 20.94 19.43
CA ASN A 703 6.46 21.07 20.73
C ASN A 703 5.14 20.30 20.79
N ILE A 704 5.09 19.23 21.58
CA ILE A 704 3.87 18.51 21.95
C ILE A 704 3.47 18.97 23.35
N PRO A 705 2.39 19.75 23.50
CA PRO A 705 2.05 20.35 24.80
C PRO A 705 1.60 19.30 25.82
N SER A 706 1.82 19.61 27.11
CA SER A 706 1.21 18.85 28.21
C SER A 706 -0.31 19.04 28.15
N SER A 707 -1.06 17.96 28.37
CA SER A 707 -2.53 17.97 28.36
C SER A 707 -3.16 17.89 29.74
N ALA A 708 -2.36 17.69 30.78
CA ALA A 708 -2.83 17.66 32.17
C ALA A 708 -2.00 18.62 33.03
N ARG A 709 -2.58 19.01 34.18
CA ARG A 709 -1.89 19.85 35.16
C ARG A 709 -0.69 19.09 35.76
N PRO A 710 0.43 19.77 36.05
CA PRO A 710 1.49 19.18 36.85
C PRO A 710 0.99 18.74 38.23
N LEU A 711 1.71 17.83 38.88
CA LEU A 711 1.47 17.47 40.28
C LEU A 711 1.84 18.62 41.21
N ALA A 712 1.21 18.68 42.39
CA ALA A 712 1.52 19.70 43.39
C ALA A 712 2.99 19.62 43.85
N PRO A 713 3.67 20.77 44.11
CA PRO A 713 5.01 20.75 44.68
C PRO A 713 4.98 20.20 46.11
N GLN A 714 5.94 19.36 46.47
CA GLN A 714 6.09 18.87 47.84
C GLN A 714 7.23 19.63 48.52
N ILE A 715 6.87 20.60 49.35
CA ILE A 715 7.83 21.44 50.08
C ILE A 715 8.40 20.62 51.25
N GLU A 716 9.72 20.53 51.35
CA GLU A 716 10.40 19.88 52.47
C GLU A 716 10.68 20.89 53.59
N TYR A 717 11.32 22.01 53.27
CA TYR A 717 11.46 23.18 54.15
C TYR A 717 11.93 24.40 53.35
N ILE A 718 11.85 25.58 53.98
CA ILE A 718 12.35 26.84 53.44
C ILE A 718 13.33 27.42 54.44
N ILE A 719 14.48 27.91 53.97
CA ILE A 719 15.49 28.57 54.81
C ILE A 719 15.87 29.93 54.24
N PRO A 720 16.25 30.91 55.09
CA PRO A 720 16.87 32.13 54.61
C PRO A 720 18.22 31.84 53.97
N THR A 721 18.50 32.52 52.87
CA THR A 721 19.82 32.55 52.23
C THR A 721 20.41 33.94 52.29
N PHE A 722 21.74 33.99 52.26
CA PHE A 722 22.49 35.24 52.32
C PHE A 722 23.49 35.25 51.17
N GLU A 723 23.58 36.39 50.51
CA GLU A 723 24.56 36.66 49.46
C GLU A 723 25.37 37.88 49.88
N TRP A 724 26.69 37.73 49.91
CA TRP A 724 27.61 38.82 50.25
C TRP A 724 28.29 39.31 48.97
N ASP A 725 28.14 40.59 48.68
CA ASP A 725 28.90 41.28 47.64
C ASP A 725 29.91 42.21 48.31
N ARG A 726 31.18 42.11 47.92
CA ARG A 726 32.26 42.93 48.47
C ARG A 726 32.98 43.66 47.36
N THR A 727 32.92 44.98 47.43
CA THR A 727 33.62 45.88 46.50
C THR A 727 34.70 46.67 47.22
N GLN A 728 35.87 46.76 46.60
CA GLN A 728 36.97 47.60 47.08
C GLN A 728 37.19 48.74 46.07
N LYS A 729 37.07 49.99 46.55
CA LYS A 729 37.35 51.19 45.75
C LYS A 729 38.28 52.10 46.54
N ASN A 730 39.47 52.39 46.00
CA ASN A 730 40.50 53.21 46.63
C ASN A 730 40.80 52.76 48.08
N ASN A 731 40.40 53.58 49.05
CA ASN A 731 40.62 53.41 50.49
C ASN A 731 39.39 52.86 51.23
N GLN A 732 38.35 52.41 50.52
CA GLN A 732 37.10 51.89 51.09
C GLN A 732 36.86 50.45 50.65
N ILE A 733 36.54 49.58 51.61
CA ILE A 733 35.96 48.26 51.38
C ILE A 733 34.50 48.33 51.79
N LEU A 734 33.58 48.06 50.86
CA LEU A 734 32.14 48.01 51.10
C LEU A 734 31.67 46.57 50.93
N THR A 735 31.00 46.03 51.95
CA THR A 735 30.32 44.73 51.90
C THR A 735 28.81 44.95 52.00
N GLY A 736 28.04 44.35 51.11
CA GLY A 736 26.58 44.25 51.19
C GLY A 736 26.14 42.81 51.37
N ARG A 737 25.28 42.53 52.36
CA ARG A 737 24.57 41.26 52.54
C ARG A 737 23.13 41.42 52.06
N ALA A 738 22.82 40.82 50.92
CA ALA A 738 21.44 40.59 50.49
C ALA A 738 20.89 39.32 51.17
N SER A 739 19.57 39.27 51.33
CA SER A 739 18.87 38.12 51.91
C SER A 739 17.81 37.60 50.94
N GLY A 740 17.66 36.29 50.88
CA GLY A 740 16.67 35.59 50.08
C GLY A 740 16.13 34.37 50.80
N LEU A 741 15.42 33.53 50.07
CA LEU A 741 14.87 32.27 50.55
C LEU A 741 15.29 31.14 49.62
N ARG A 742 15.77 30.04 50.19
CA ARG A 742 15.92 28.77 49.49
C ARG A 742 14.79 27.84 49.87
N ILE A 743 14.05 27.40 48.87
CA ILE A 743 12.95 26.45 49.01
C ILE A 743 13.47 25.08 48.60
N TYR A 744 13.44 24.10 49.50
CA TYR A 744 13.77 22.71 49.19
C TYR A 744 12.48 21.90 48.90
N LEU A 745 12.54 21.05 47.87
CA LEU A 745 11.42 20.31 47.30
C LEU A 745 11.77 18.81 47.20
N LYS A 746 10.81 17.94 47.52
CA LYS A 746 10.94 16.49 47.36
C LYS A 746 10.91 16.06 45.89
N ARG A 747 11.57 14.94 45.62
CA ARG A 747 11.45 14.16 44.38
C ARG A 747 10.14 13.37 44.36
N PRO A 748 9.58 13.02 43.19
CA PRO A 748 10.09 13.27 41.85
C PRO A 748 9.61 14.61 41.24
N TRP A 749 10.35 15.09 40.24
CA TRP A 749 10.07 16.28 39.43
C TRP A 749 9.69 15.93 37.98
N TYR A 750 9.28 16.92 37.17
CA TYR A 750 8.88 16.76 35.76
C TYR A 750 7.61 15.94 35.52
N SER A 751 6.63 16.07 36.43
CA SER A 751 5.32 15.40 36.33
C SER A 751 4.53 15.73 35.05
N SER A 752 4.76 16.92 34.50
CA SER A 752 4.15 17.45 33.27
C SER A 752 5.13 17.48 32.09
N GLY A 753 6.34 16.93 32.24
CA GLY A 753 7.37 16.87 31.18
C GLY A 753 8.49 17.90 31.31
N GLU A 754 9.37 17.93 30.30
CA GLU A 754 10.56 18.79 30.28
C GLU A 754 10.21 20.28 30.39
N GLY A 755 11.01 21.03 31.16
CA GLY A 755 10.80 22.46 31.40
C GLY A 755 9.81 22.80 32.53
N GLU A 756 9.47 21.84 33.40
CA GLU A 756 8.67 22.10 34.61
C GLU A 756 9.44 22.97 35.62
N GLN A 757 8.87 24.14 35.94
CA GLN A 757 9.42 25.17 36.83
C GLN A 757 8.63 25.24 38.14
N LEU A 758 9.20 25.87 39.17
CA LEU A 758 8.46 26.26 40.38
C LEU A 758 7.91 27.68 40.20
N ALA A 759 6.60 27.85 40.34
CA ALA A 759 5.92 29.13 40.29
C ALA A 759 5.55 29.64 41.68
N VAL A 760 5.85 30.91 41.94
CA VAL A 760 5.28 31.68 43.04
C VAL A 760 4.01 32.36 42.54
N VAL A 761 2.87 32.04 43.16
CA VAL A 761 1.55 32.49 42.73
C VAL A 761 1.22 33.84 43.32
N LEU A 762 0.76 34.76 42.47
CA LEU A 762 0.56 36.18 42.74
C LEU A 762 -0.84 36.64 42.33
N ALA A 763 -1.26 37.74 42.93
CA ALA A 763 -2.44 38.49 42.54
C ALA A 763 -2.27 39.17 41.16
N ILE A 764 -3.37 39.35 40.44
CA ILE A 764 -3.38 40.16 39.21
C ILE A 764 -3.39 41.65 39.58
N LYS A 765 -2.35 42.38 39.13
CA LYS A 765 -2.08 43.79 39.46
C LYS A 765 -3.20 44.76 39.08
N GLU A 766 -3.97 44.45 38.03
CA GLU A 766 -5.08 45.28 37.50
C GLU A 766 -6.42 45.03 38.21
N GLN A 767 -6.51 43.97 39.03
CA GLN A 767 -7.68 43.65 39.85
C GLN A 767 -7.34 43.40 41.33
N PRO A 768 -6.61 44.31 42.01
CA PRO A 768 -6.16 44.08 43.39
C PRO A 768 -7.34 43.99 44.38
N ASN A 769 -8.42 44.74 44.12
CA ASN A 769 -9.64 44.74 44.93
C ASN A 769 -10.59 43.57 44.65
N ALA A 770 -10.38 42.80 43.57
CA ALA A 770 -11.15 41.57 43.32
C ALA A 770 -10.76 40.48 44.32
N ILE A 771 -9.53 40.50 44.84
CA ILE A 771 -8.99 39.52 45.80
C ILE A 771 -9.38 39.87 47.24
N ALA A 772 -9.55 41.14 47.59
CA ALA A 772 -10.15 41.54 48.88
C ALA A 772 -11.62 41.08 49.02
N ARG A 773 -12.28 40.70 47.92
CA ARG A 773 -13.60 40.04 47.89
C ARG A 773 -13.53 38.53 47.67
N ILE A 774 -12.33 37.97 47.49
CA ILE A 774 -12.10 36.55 47.71
C ILE A 774 -12.07 36.41 49.23
N ASN A 775 -13.27 36.19 49.76
CA ASN A 775 -13.52 35.68 51.09
C ASN A 775 -12.39 34.70 51.46
N PRO A 776 -11.82 34.69 52.67
CA PRO A 776 -10.97 33.58 53.12
C PRO A 776 -11.67 32.21 52.93
N SER A 777 -13.01 32.20 52.81
CA SER A 777 -13.86 31.08 52.41
C SER A 777 -13.88 30.75 50.90
N ALA A 778 -13.28 31.56 50.03
CA ALA A 778 -13.28 31.46 48.56
C ALA A 778 -11.93 31.00 47.96
N GLY A 779 -10.95 30.67 48.81
CA GLY A 779 -9.90 29.70 48.45
C GLY A 779 -8.79 30.11 47.46
N ALA A 780 -8.64 31.37 47.07
CA ALA A 780 -7.50 31.76 46.22
C ALA A 780 -6.21 31.90 47.06
N MET A 781 -5.35 30.88 46.95
CA MET A 781 -4.04 30.79 47.59
C MET A 781 -3.01 31.64 46.81
N VAL A 782 -2.85 32.92 47.16
CA VAL A 782 -1.80 33.80 46.62
C VAL A 782 -0.72 34.09 47.67
N SER A 783 0.47 34.50 47.23
CA SER A 783 1.57 34.82 48.13
C SER A 783 1.35 36.17 48.83
N THR A 784 1.57 36.19 50.15
CA THR A 784 1.27 37.37 50.99
C THR A 784 2.42 37.72 51.92
N TRP A 785 2.56 39.01 52.19
CA TRP A 785 3.37 39.56 53.27
C TRP A 785 2.68 39.45 54.63
N GLY A 786 3.47 39.41 55.70
CA GLY A 786 3.02 39.55 57.08
C GLY A 786 3.99 40.46 57.83
N LYS A 787 3.45 41.38 58.64
CA LYS A 787 4.28 42.17 59.55
C LYS A 787 4.64 41.32 60.77
N ASP A 788 5.84 41.50 61.30
CA ASP A 788 6.19 40.92 62.61
C ASP A 788 5.35 41.63 63.69
N PRO A 789 4.46 40.91 64.41
CA PRO A 789 3.58 41.54 65.40
C PRO A 789 4.35 42.06 66.62
N THR A 790 5.61 41.65 66.80
CA THR A 790 6.46 42.08 67.92
C THR A 790 7.27 43.33 67.61
N LYS A 791 7.27 43.80 66.36
CA LYS A 791 8.10 44.92 65.88
C LYS A 791 7.27 45.97 65.17
N ILE A 792 7.64 47.23 65.35
CA ILE A 792 7.09 48.34 64.56
C ILE A 792 8.04 48.58 63.40
N THR A 793 7.57 48.32 62.17
CA THR A 793 8.39 48.45 60.97
C THR A 793 7.72 49.32 59.91
N SER A 794 8.47 49.66 58.86
CA SER A 794 8.00 50.45 57.73
C SER A 794 6.86 49.75 56.97
N ALA A 795 6.29 50.47 55.99
CA ALA A 795 5.27 49.87 55.14
C ALA A 795 5.85 48.69 54.35
N LEU A 796 5.07 47.61 54.24
CA LEU A 796 5.43 46.47 53.40
C LEU A 796 5.51 46.92 51.93
N PRO A 797 6.39 46.30 51.11
CA PRO A 797 6.51 46.62 49.70
C PRO A 797 5.17 46.50 48.95
N GLY A 798 4.65 47.62 48.41
CA GLY A 798 3.36 47.65 47.71
C GLY A 798 2.43 48.82 48.06
N GLY A 799 2.68 49.55 49.17
CA GLY A 799 2.08 50.86 49.47
C GLY A 799 0.63 50.85 50.00
N GLY A 800 0.44 51.20 51.28
CA GLY A 800 -0.86 51.49 51.92
C GLY A 800 -1.50 50.35 52.72
N ASP A 801 -2.61 50.62 53.41
CA ASP A 801 -3.35 49.70 54.33
C ASP A 801 -3.78 48.35 53.70
N ASN A 802 -3.64 48.19 52.39
CA ASN A 802 -3.88 46.97 51.61
C ASN A 802 -2.58 46.12 51.37
N GLY A 803 -1.44 46.50 51.96
CA GLY A 803 -0.08 46.02 51.67
C GLY A 803 0.28 44.59 52.09
N ILE A 804 -0.66 43.66 52.04
CA ILE A 804 -0.46 42.23 52.34
C ILE A 804 -0.13 41.43 51.07
N ILE A 805 -0.38 41.96 49.87
CA ILE A 805 -0.25 41.21 48.61
C ILE A 805 1.15 41.38 48.00
N ILE A 806 1.74 40.27 47.55
CA ILE A 806 3.01 40.28 46.80
C ILE A 806 2.73 40.44 45.31
N THR A 807 3.52 41.28 44.65
CA THR A 807 3.45 41.57 43.21
C THR A 807 4.74 41.19 42.50
N GLU A 808 4.69 41.09 41.17
CA GLU A 808 5.84 40.72 40.34
C GLU A 808 7.03 41.69 40.48
N ASP A 809 6.78 42.95 40.85
CA ASP A 809 7.80 43.99 41.03
C ASP A 809 8.63 43.78 42.31
N ASN A 810 8.18 42.90 43.20
CA ASN A 810 8.91 42.55 44.43
C ASN A 810 10.01 41.52 44.21
N PHE A 811 10.05 40.84 43.06
CA PHE A 811 11.05 39.82 42.77
C PHE A 811 12.25 40.41 42.04
N VAL A 812 13.45 40.05 42.48
CA VAL A 812 14.71 40.58 41.95
C VAL A 812 15.27 39.65 40.87
N ASN A 813 15.87 40.22 39.81
CA ASN A 813 16.57 39.50 38.74
C ASN A 813 15.73 38.43 37.99
N ILE A 814 14.44 38.72 37.75
CA ILE A 814 13.55 37.82 37.02
C ILE A 814 13.56 38.11 35.53
N ASN A 815 13.88 37.09 34.73
CA ASN A 815 13.76 37.13 33.28
C ASN A 815 12.29 37.34 32.86
N PRO A 816 11.99 38.25 31.92
CA PRO A 816 10.62 38.52 31.48
C PRO A 816 9.86 37.26 31.04
N GLY A 817 10.54 36.29 30.41
CA GLY A 817 9.93 35.03 30.00
C GLY A 817 9.43 34.15 31.15
N ASN A 818 9.93 34.34 32.36
CA ASN A 818 9.52 33.58 33.56
C ASN A 818 8.32 34.21 34.28
N LYS A 819 7.70 35.23 33.69
CA LYS A 819 6.45 35.82 34.17
C LYS A 819 5.33 35.34 33.26
N ASP A 820 4.18 35.01 33.84
CA ASP A 820 2.98 34.62 33.11
C ASP A 820 1.74 35.03 33.89
N SER A 821 0.64 35.30 33.19
CA SER A 821 -0.57 35.86 33.79
C SER A 821 -1.83 35.24 33.16
N LEU A 822 -2.98 35.50 33.78
CA LEU A 822 -4.27 34.97 33.34
C LEU A 822 -4.34 33.42 33.35
N LEU A 823 -3.56 32.79 34.23
CA LEU A 823 -3.53 31.35 34.42
C LEU A 823 -4.69 30.89 35.29
N THR A 824 -5.31 29.76 34.95
CA THR A 824 -6.37 29.11 35.73
C THR A 824 -5.79 28.27 36.86
N ILE A 825 -6.43 28.31 38.02
CA ILE A 825 -6.07 27.49 39.19
C ILE A 825 -6.99 26.27 39.29
N ALA A 826 -6.48 25.17 39.85
CA ALA A 826 -7.20 23.90 39.90
C ALA A 826 -8.39 23.96 40.88
N GLU A 827 -8.21 24.71 41.97
CA GLU A 827 -9.14 24.89 43.08
C GLU A 827 -10.35 25.73 42.68
N HIS A 828 -10.15 26.68 41.76
CA HIS A 828 -11.19 27.58 41.28
C HIS A 828 -10.96 27.93 39.79
N PRO A 829 -11.47 27.12 38.84
CA PRO A 829 -11.18 27.26 37.42
C PRO A 829 -11.56 28.61 36.79
N ALA A 830 -12.49 29.34 37.38
CA ALA A 830 -12.87 30.69 36.96
C ALA A 830 -11.95 31.79 37.49
N ALA A 831 -11.11 31.50 38.49
CA ALA A 831 -10.16 32.44 39.04
C ALA A 831 -8.89 32.47 38.18
N LYS A 832 -8.29 33.65 38.08
CA LYS A 832 -7.10 33.91 37.29
C LYS A 832 -6.00 34.47 38.19
N VAL A 833 -4.76 34.01 37.99
CA VAL A 833 -3.59 34.43 38.77
C VAL A 833 -2.44 34.84 37.87
N SER A 834 -1.49 35.58 38.47
CA SER A 834 -0.16 35.85 37.90
C SER A 834 0.87 34.95 38.58
N ILE A 835 2.00 34.70 37.93
CA ILE A 835 3.10 33.94 38.51
C ILE A 835 4.46 34.55 38.20
N VAL A 836 5.42 34.21 39.05
CA VAL A 836 6.86 34.28 38.76
C VAL A 836 7.43 32.87 38.88
N ALA A 837 7.99 32.36 37.78
CA ALA A 837 8.53 31.02 37.67
C ALA A 837 10.06 30.97 37.82
N TYR A 838 10.56 29.88 38.40
CA TYR A 838 11.97 29.63 38.63
C TYR A 838 12.37 28.25 38.14
N ASP A 839 13.52 28.16 37.49
CA ASP A 839 14.15 26.89 37.15
C ASP A 839 14.63 26.19 38.42
N VAL A 840 14.34 24.91 38.50
CA VAL A 840 14.62 24.10 39.67
C VAL A 840 16.01 23.48 39.56
N LYS A 841 16.82 23.61 40.61
CA LYS A 841 18.18 23.06 40.67
C LYS A 841 18.20 21.77 41.49
N TYR A 842 19.03 20.82 41.11
CA TYR A 842 19.21 19.57 41.86
C TYR A 842 20.39 19.67 42.82
N ASP A 843 20.18 19.32 44.09
CA ASP A 843 21.22 19.17 45.10
C ASP A 843 21.57 17.69 45.22
N SER A 844 22.73 17.28 44.69
CA SER A 844 23.16 15.89 44.67
C SER A 844 23.53 15.34 46.04
N GLU A 845 23.91 16.19 47.00
CA GLU A 845 24.26 15.78 48.35
C GLU A 845 22.99 15.49 49.16
N ARG A 846 21.97 16.34 49.03
CA ARG A 846 20.69 16.20 49.74
C ARG A 846 19.67 15.34 49.00
N GLN A 847 19.89 15.07 47.71
CA GLN A 847 18.93 14.43 46.80
C GLN A 847 17.56 15.14 46.77
N LEU A 848 17.60 16.47 46.87
CA LEU A 848 16.43 17.34 46.84
C LEU A 848 16.56 18.34 45.70
N TYR A 849 15.43 18.88 45.28
CA TYR A 849 15.40 20.02 44.40
C TYR A 849 15.37 21.31 45.22
N TYR A 850 15.95 22.39 44.70
CA TYR A 850 15.87 23.69 45.35
C TYR A 850 15.72 24.85 44.38
N VAL A 851 15.15 25.94 44.89
CA VAL A 851 15.02 27.22 44.21
C VAL A 851 15.42 28.35 45.15
N ASP A 852 16.20 29.30 44.64
CA ASP A 852 16.57 30.52 45.34
C ASP A 852 15.68 31.68 44.88
N VAL A 853 14.92 32.25 45.82
CA VAL A 853 13.98 33.35 45.61
C VAL A 853 14.50 34.59 46.32
N MET A 854 14.75 35.65 45.55
CA MET A 854 15.19 36.95 46.08
C MET A 854 14.04 37.95 46.00
N LEU A 855 13.71 38.55 47.14
CA LEU A 855 12.61 39.49 47.29
C LEU A 855 13.12 40.85 47.76
N ASN A 856 12.63 41.92 47.14
CA ASN A 856 12.88 43.28 47.57
C ASN A 856 11.92 43.65 48.71
N ILE A 857 12.44 43.64 49.94
CA ILE A 857 11.69 43.97 51.16
C ILE A 857 11.69 45.47 51.52
N LEU A 858 12.26 46.33 50.66
CA LEU A 858 12.47 47.76 50.92
C LEU A 858 13.16 48.00 52.27
N THR A 859 12.57 48.81 53.16
CA THR A 859 13.08 49.09 54.50
C THR A 859 12.38 48.29 55.61
N SER A 860 11.62 47.24 55.26
CA SER A 860 10.89 46.44 56.24
C SER A 860 11.85 45.55 57.04
N TYR A 861 11.63 45.49 58.34
CA TYR A 861 12.46 44.77 59.31
C TYR A 861 11.84 43.42 59.62
N PHE A 862 12.53 42.32 59.26
CA PHE A 862 12.07 40.93 59.42
C PHE A 862 10.60 40.68 59.00
N PRO A 863 10.16 41.11 57.80
CA PRO A 863 8.82 40.78 57.34
C PRO A 863 8.67 39.27 57.20
N PHE A 864 7.49 38.76 57.55
CA PHE A 864 7.07 37.42 57.21
C PHE A 864 6.60 37.37 55.76
N VAL A 865 6.89 36.27 55.09
CA VAL A 865 6.31 35.94 53.79
C VAL A 865 5.64 34.58 53.90
N ARG A 866 4.42 34.49 53.35
CA ARG A 866 3.72 33.21 53.17
C ARG A 866 3.57 32.98 51.68
N MET A 867 4.41 32.10 51.13
CA MET A 867 4.42 31.83 49.70
C MET A 867 3.34 30.83 49.32
N ALA A 868 2.64 31.12 48.22
CA ALA A 868 1.78 30.17 47.53
C ALA A 868 2.58 29.61 46.34
N LEU A 869 2.87 28.32 46.36
CA LEU A 869 3.76 27.67 45.39
C LEU A 869 2.99 26.66 44.55
N ALA A 870 3.26 26.64 43.25
CA ALA A 870 2.73 25.66 42.32
C ALA A 870 3.84 25.20 41.38
N ARG A 871 3.72 24.01 40.79
CA ARG A 871 4.55 23.64 39.63
C ARG A 871 3.94 24.27 38.38
N TYR A 872 4.79 24.75 37.49
CA TYR A 872 4.39 25.46 36.27
C TYR A 872 5.03 24.83 35.04
N GLN A 873 4.21 24.59 34.02
CA GLN A 873 4.65 24.09 32.71
C GLN A 873 4.18 25.05 31.62
N ARG A 874 5.12 25.83 31.10
CA ARG A 874 4.89 26.85 30.07
C ARG A 874 4.27 26.27 28.81
N HIS A 875 4.70 25.08 28.41
CA HIS A 875 4.22 24.39 27.21
C HIS A 875 3.04 23.45 27.50
N SER A 876 2.10 23.89 28.35
CA SER A 876 0.84 23.19 28.56
C SER A 876 -0.25 23.70 27.62
N LEU A 877 -1.26 22.86 27.38
CA LEU A 877 -2.40 23.18 26.52
C LEU A 877 -3.18 24.40 27.03
N ARG A 878 -3.41 25.37 26.15
CA ARG A 878 -4.28 26.53 26.34
C ARG A 878 -5.36 26.54 25.27
N LYS A 879 -6.62 26.30 25.64
CA LYS A 879 -7.75 26.14 24.71
C LYS A 879 -9.04 26.64 25.37
N ASP A 880 -9.90 27.30 24.60
CA ASP A 880 -11.21 27.81 25.05
C ASP A 880 -11.16 28.66 26.34
N GLY A 881 -10.13 29.51 26.47
CA GLY A 881 -9.95 30.40 27.63
C GLY A 881 -9.49 29.71 28.92
N ARG A 882 -9.23 28.39 28.88
CA ARG A 882 -8.69 27.58 29.98
C ARG A 882 -7.25 27.16 29.68
N ASP A 883 -6.57 26.67 30.71
CA ASP A 883 -5.23 26.11 30.62
C ASP A 883 -5.03 24.99 31.65
N CYS A 884 -3.95 24.24 31.50
CA CYS A 884 -3.46 23.31 32.51
C CYS A 884 -2.00 23.58 32.89
N CYS A 885 -1.59 24.86 32.88
CA CYS A 885 -0.21 25.27 33.11
C CYS A 885 0.23 25.13 34.57
N LEU A 886 -0.70 25.26 35.52
CA LEU A 886 -0.41 25.24 36.96
C LEU A 886 -0.92 23.98 37.65
N SER A 887 -0.10 23.43 38.56
CA SER A 887 -0.52 22.42 39.53
C SER A 887 -1.54 22.99 40.54
N PRO A 888 -2.15 22.13 41.38
CA PRO A 888 -2.74 22.60 42.63
C PRO A 888 -1.72 23.40 43.45
N ILE A 889 -2.20 24.43 44.14
CA ILE A 889 -1.38 25.38 44.89
C ILE A 889 -1.13 24.82 46.29
N VAL A 890 0.12 24.93 46.74
CA VAL A 890 0.56 24.56 48.08
C VAL A 890 1.00 25.83 48.81
N GLN A 891 0.35 26.12 49.92
CA GLN A 891 0.72 27.24 50.77
C GLN A 891 1.85 26.83 51.72
N ALA A 892 2.96 27.55 51.67
CA ALA A 892 4.04 27.40 52.63
C ALA A 892 3.71 27.99 53.99
N ASP A 893 4.48 27.59 55.01
CA ASP A 893 4.47 28.24 56.32
C ASP A 893 5.06 29.65 56.23
N TYR A 894 4.76 30.48 57.24
CA TYR A 894 5.33 31.82 57.36
C TYR A 894 6.83 31.74 57.65
N ILE A 895 7.63 32.44 56.85
CA ILE A 895 9.07 32.56 57.05
C ILE A 895 9.50 34.02 57.08
N GLN A 896 10.41 34.38 57.98
CA GLN A 896 10.96 35.73 58.04
C GLN A 896 12.09 35.88 57.02
N ILE A 897 12.10 37.02 56.34
CA ILE A 897 13.23 37.43 55.49
C ILE A 897 14.13 38.35 56.32
N PRO A 898 15.38 37.94 56.60
CA PRO A 898 16.31 38.80 57.30
C PRO A 898 16.55 40.11 56.55
N PRO A 899 16.71 41.24 57.25
CA PRO A 899 16.90 42.51 56.59
C PRO A 899 18.30 42.60 55.96
N PRO A 900 18.43 43.23 54.78
CA PRO A 900 19.72 43.46 54.15
C PRO A 900 20.58 44.38 55.01
N ARG A 901 21.90 44.21 54.89
CA ARG A 901 22.91 44.93 55.67
C ARG A 901 24.05 45.37 54.79
N ALA A 902 24.60 46.54 55.06
CA ALA A 902 25.84 46.98 54.44
C ALA A 902 26.82 47.43 55.53
N SER A 903 28.06 46.97 55.43
CA SER A 903 29.17 47.39 56.27
C SER A 903 30.28 47.98 55.43
N SER A 904 30.99 48.97 55.95
CA SER A 904 32.17 49.53 55.29
C SER A 904 33.36 49.66 56.23
N LEU A 905 34.54 49.56 55.64
CA LEU A 905 35.82 49.84 56.27
C LEU A 905 36.58 50.84 55.40
N ASP A 906 36.84 52.02 55.96
CA ASP A 906 37.49 53.14 55.29
C ASP A 906 38.84 53.46 55.94
N PHE A 907 39.90 53.54 55.15
CA PHE A 907 41.19 54.08 55.58
C PHE A 907 41.16 55.61 55.48
N ILE A 908 41.07 56.30 56.62
CA ILE A 908 40.87 57.76 56.67
C ILE A 908 42.10 58.43 56.03
N ASN A 909 41.88 59.19 54.95
CA ASN A 909 42.94 59.83 54.14
C ASN A 909 44.05 58.87 53.66
N GLY A 910 43.78 57.56 53.55
CA GLY A 910 44.78 56.56 53.16
C GLY A 910 45.75 56.15 54.28
N SER A 911 45.47 56.55 55.52
CA SER A 911 46.23 56.12 56.69
C SER A 911 46.15 54.60 56.85
N LYS A 912 47.27 53.94 57.16
CA LYS A 912 47.33 52.50 57.44
C LYS A 912 46.91 52.13 58.87
N THR A 913 46.71 53.12 59.73
CA THR A 913 46.41 52.93 61.16
C THR A 913 45.10 53.58 61.60
N ASN A 914 44.60 54.59 60.86
CA ASN A 914 43.32 55.23 61.17
C ASN A 914 42.24 54.67 60.25
N ILE A 915 41.38 53.84 60.83
CA ILE A 915 40.29 53.19 60.09
C ILE A 915 38.94 53.66 60.63
N LYS A 916 37.96 53.80 59.74
CA LYS A 916 36.56 54.02 60.08
C LYS A 916 35.77 52.78 59.70
N VAL A 917 35.04 52.23 60.66
CA VAL A 917 34.18 51.08 60.48
C VAL A 917 32.74 51.54 60.57
N ALA A 918 31.90 51.14 59.62
CA ALA A 918 30.49 51.50 59.59
C ALA A 918 29.58 50.31 59.31
N ILE A 919 28.34 50.41 59.78
CA ILE A 919 27.24 49.49 59.50
C ILE A 919 25.98 50.30 59.18
N SER A 920 25.18 49.80 58.25
CA SER A 920 23.89 50.36 57.89
C SER A 920 22.90 49.28 57.44
N GLY A 921 21.61 49.60 57.53
CA GLY A 921 20.55 48.70 57.07
C GLY A 921 19.18 49.12 57.59
N SER A 922 18.20 48.24 57.37
CA SER A 922 16.83 48.43 57.90
C SER A 922 16.74 48.07 59.39
N GLN A 923 15.98 48.83 60.16
CA GLN A 923 15.79 48.67 61.60
C GLN A 923 14.30 48.86 61.96
N THR A 924 13.85 48.24 63.06
CA THR A 924 12.54 48.56 63.67
C THR A 924 12.54 50.02 64.17
N SER A 925 11.37 50.62 64.43
CA SER A 925 11.35 51.89 65.15
C SER A 925 11.98 51.68 66.53
N VAL A 926 13.05 52.41 66.82
CA VAL A 926 13.67 52.39 68.14
C VAL A 926 12.85 53.33 69.00
N ASP A 927 11.79 52.83 69.61
CA ASP A 927 11.04 53.59 70.60
C ASP A 927 11.91 53.72 71.85
N THR A 928 12.40 54.93 72.11
CA THR A 928 13.19 55.26 73.31
C THR A 928 12.43 54.98 74.62
N TYR A 929 11.13 54.72 74.55
CA TYR A 929 10.29 54.34 75.69
C TYR A 929 9.94 52.85 75.77
N ASN A 930 10.39 52.00 74.84
CA ASN A 930 10.20 50.56 74.94
C ASN A 930 11.43 49.92 75.63
N PRO A 931 11.40 49.66 76.95
CA PRO A 931 12.55 49.08 77.66
C PRO A 931 12.83 47.63 77.26
N PHE A 932 11.96 46.99 76.47
CA PHE A 932 11.96 45.56 76.19
C PHE A 932 12.80 45.15 74.97
N PHE A 933 13.30 46.11 74.18
CA PHE A 933 14.09 45.84 72.97
C PHE A 933 15.20 46.87 72.75
N ARG A 934 16.43 46.41 72.50
CA ARG A 934 17.56 47.29 72.14
C ARG A 934 18.32 46.70 70.95
N SER A 935 18.78 47.54 70.05
CA SER A 935 19.73 47.13 69.01
C SER A 935 21.11 47.62 69.37
N LYS A 936 22.08 46.72 69.41
CA LYS A 936 23.47 46.99 69.79
C LYS A 936 24.38 46.67 68.62
N VAL A 937 25.31 47.56 68.32
CA VAL A 937 26.37 47.35 67.34
C VAL A 937 27.71 47.25 68.06
N GLU A 938 28.53 46.30 67.64
CA GLU A 938 29.87 46.06 68.18
C GLU A 938 30.88 45.96 67.05
N PHE A 939 31.95 46.75 67.14
CA PHE A 939 33.11 46.65 66.26
C PHE A 939 34.30 46.18 67.10
N ILE A 940 34.91 45.06 66.72
CA ILE A 940 35.99 44.43 67.49
C ILE A 940 37.20 44.26 66.59
N ILE A 941 38.36 44.75 67.02
CA ILE A 941 39.62 44.61 66.30
C ILE A 941 40.51 43.60 67.03
N GLU A 942 40.86 42.52 66.34
CA GLU A 942 41.63 41.40 66.88
C GLU A 942 42.94 41.22 66.09
N PRO A 943 44.04 40.85 66.75
CA PRO A 943 45.27 40.49 66.04
C PRO A 943 45.10 39.14 65.33
N ILE A 944 45.77 38.95 64.19
CA ILE A 944 45.87 37.64 63.51
C ILE A 944 47.28 37.09 63.76
N ASP A 945 47.41 36.10 64.64
CA ASP A 945 48.73 35.56 65.02
C ASP A 945 49.28 34.52 64.01
N VAL A 946 48.40 33.86 63.23
CA VAL A 946 48.76 32.88 62.21
C VAL A 946 48.02 33.22 60.91
N PRO A 947 48.73 33.50 59.79
CA PRO A 947 48.09 33.68 58.48
C PRO A 947 47.30 32.44 58.09
N ALA A 948 46.16 32.60 57.42
CA ALA A 948 45.30 31.50 57.01
C ALA A 948 45.95 30.68 55.88
N SER A 949 46.76 29.68 56.21
CA SER A 949 47.05 28.55 55.31
C SER A 949 46.13 27.39 55.68
N GLU A 950 45.23 27.02 54.77
CA GLU A 950 44.39 25.81 54.83
C GLU A 950 43.26 25.78 55.89
N GLY A 951 42.35 26.76 55.81
CA GLY A 951 40.94 26.56 56.18
C GLY A 951 40.61 26.38 57.68
N THR A 952 41.58 26.55 58.58
CA THR A 952 41.33 26.38 60.03
C THR A 952 41.84 27.60 60.82
N HIS A 953 40.94 28.28 61.55
CA HIS A 953 41.31 29.41 62.42
C HIS A 953 41.45 28.95 63.88
N ILE A 954 42.63 29.10 64.47
CA ILE A 954 42.81 29.01 65.93
C ILE A 954 42.70 30.43 66.49
N SER A 955 41.58 30.74 67.16
CA SER A 955 41.48 31.97 67.95
C SER A 955 42.04 31.67 69.34
N LEU A 956 43.27 32.12 69.61
CA LEU A 956 43.74 32.25 70.99
C LEU A 956 42.95 33.42 71.59
N SER A 957 42.17 33.16 72.63
CA SER A 957 41.37 34.18 73.33
C SER A 957 42.27 35.23 74.00
N ARG A 958 42.76 36.19 73.22
CA ARG A 958 43.44 37.40 73.67
C ARG A 958 42.45 38.56 73.72
N ARG A 959 42.77 39.56 74.54
CA ARG A 959 42.03 40.84 74.56
C ARG A 959 42.08 41.47 73.15
N PRO A 960 40.96 42.01 72.64
CA PRO A 960 40.95 42.81 71.42
C PRO A 960 42.01 43.92 71.46
N ILE A 961 42.56 44.29 70.30
CA ILE A 961 43.43 45.47 70.16
C ILE A 961 42.65 46.71 70.57
N ASP A 962 41.43 46.81 70.06
CA ASP A 962 40.45 47.82 70.44
C ASP A 962 39.04 47.25 70.19
N SER A 963 38.04 47.77 70.88
CA SER A 963 36.65 47.37 70.72
C SER A 963 35.71 48.52 71.03
N TYR A 964 34.68 48.65 70.23
CA TYR A 964 33.64 49.66 70.38
C TYR A 964 32.28 48.97 70.45
N SER A 965 31.48 49.30 71.46
CA SER A 965 30.12 48.79 71.66
C SER A 965 29.18 49.96 71.87
N TYR A 966 28.06 49.99 71.13
CA TYR A 966 27.10 51.08 71.18
C TYR A 966 25.67 50.57 71.00
N VAL A 967 24.76 51.07 71.84
CA VAL A 967 23.32 50.79 71.74
C VAL A 967 22.68 51.91 70.93
N LEU A 968 22.06 51.55 69.80
CA LEU A 968 21.37 52.49 68.92
C LEU A 968 20.20 53.16 69.67
N ASN A 969 20.07 54.47 69.52
CA ASN A 969 18.95 55.24 70.05
C ASN A 969 18.05 55.77 68.92
N ALA A 970 16.95 56.44 69.27
CA ALA A 970 15.97 56.94 68.31
C ALA A 970 16.55 57.90 67.25
N ASN A 971 17.60 58.67 67.58
CA ASN A 971 18.24 59.59 66.65
C ASN A 971 19.13 58.88 65.61
N ASP A 972 19.53 57.63 65.88
CA ASP A 972 20.37 56.83 64.96
C ASP A 972 19.53 56.14 63.86
N VAL A 973 18.20 56.19 63.97
CA VAL A 973 17.25 55.57 63.04
C VAL A 973 16.39 56.63 62.36
N ASN A 974 16.52 56.75 61.05
CA ASN A 974 15.71 57.64 60.22
C ASN A 974 14.94 56.84 59.17
N ASN A 975 13.61 56.99 59.13
CA ASN A 975 12.71 56.27 58.21
C ASN A 975 12.97 54.74 58.19
N PHE A 976 13.11 54.13 59.38
CA PHE A 976 13.42 52.70 59.57
C PHE A 976 14.75 52.25 58.95
N GLY A 977 15.64 53.16 58.57
CA GLY A 977 17.03 52.89 58.23
C GLY A 977 17.96 53.41 59.32
N PHE A 978 19.10 52.75 59.54
CA PHE A 978 20.14 53.23 60.44
C PHE A 978 21.50 53.24 59.76
N TYR A 979 22.38 54.13 60.23
CA TYR A 979 23.80 54.16 59.88
C TYR A 979 24.58 54.51 61.14
N HIS A 980 25.56 53.68 61.49
CA HIS A 980 26.45 53.92 62.62
C HIS A 980 27.90 53.70 62.23
N SER A 981 28.81 54.54 62.71
CA SER A 981 30.24 54.39 62.42
C SER A 981 31.13 54.82 63.57
N HIS A 982 32.32 54.22 63.66
CA HIS A 982 33.33 54.55 64.66
C HIS A 982 34.72 54.59 64.01
N ASN A 983 35.56 55.50 64.48
CA ASN A 983 36.94 55.64 64.03
C ASN A 983 37.87 55.01 65.06
N PHE A 984 38.75 54.11 64.61
CA PHE A 984 39.80 53.51 65.42
C PHE A 984 41.16 54.06 65.02
N ASN A 985 42.01 54.34 66.00
CA ASN A 985 43.41 54.71 65.80
C ASN A 985 44.30 53.56 66.30
N LEU A 986 44.76 52.72 65.39
CA LEU A 986 45.53 51.53 65.72
C LEU A 986 46.99 51.87 66.07
N PRO A 987 47.64 51.09 66.95
CA PRO A 987 49.08 51.21 67.20
C PRO A 987 49.88 51.07 65.90
N GLU A 988 50.99 51.82 65.78
CA GLU A 988 51.80 51.92 64.55
C GLU A 988 52.26 50.55 64.00
N ALA A 989 52.49 49.57 64.88
CA ALA A 989 52.83 48.21 64.50
C ALA A 989 51.78 47.51 63.61
N TYR A 990 50.51 47.91 63.67
CA TYR A 990 49.43 47.37 62.84
C TYR A 990 49.29 48.05 61.47
N ALA A 991 50.15 49.02 61.15
CA ALA A 991 50.30 49.51 59.78
C ALA A 991 50.77 48.41 58.80
N SER A 992 51.44 47.37 59.32
CA SER A 992 51.96 46.23 58.54
C SER A 992 51.64 44.86 59.12
N LYS A 993 51.29 44.74 60.41
CA LYS A 993 50.85 43.46 61.00
C LYS A 993 49.43 43.07 60.56
N PRO A 994 49.14 41.76 60.39
CA PRO A 994 47.80 41.27 60.06
C PRO A 994 46.84 41.43 61.25
N TYR A 995 45.62 41.88 60.96
CA TYR A 995 44.54 42.01 61.95
C TYR A 995 43.17 41.80 61.31
N ARG A 996 42.17 41.54 62.15
CA ARG A 996 40.79 41.28 61.78
C ARG A 996 39.87 42.32 62.42
N VAL A 997 38.92 42.84 61.65
CA VAL A 997 37.83 43.68 62.14
C VAL A 997 36.53 42.87 62.03
N LYS A 998 35.88 42.63 63.18
CA LYS A 998 34.54 42.05 63.26
C LYS A 998 33.53 43.16 63.40
N VAL A 999 32.49 43.14 62.56
CA VAL A 999 31.32 44.01 62.63
C VAL A 999 30.14 43.17 63.05
N LEU A 1000 29.59 43.41 64.23
CA LEU A 1000 28.53 42.60 64.83
C LEU A 1000 27.32 43.49 65.17
N GLU A 1001 26.12 42.97 64.92
CA GLU A 1001 24.85 43.58 65.31
C GLU A 1001 24.03 42.57 66.10
N TYR A 1002 23.52 43.01 67.25
CA TYR A 1002 22.70 42.24 68.15
C TYR A 1002 21.36 42.91 68.41
N GLU A 1003 20.31 42.10 68.45
CA GLU A 1003 19.06 42.43 69.15
C GLU A 1003 19.15 41.94 70.59
N SER A 1004 19.12 42.86 71.56
CA SER A 1004 19.02 42.53 72.97
C SER A 1004 17.54 42.47 73.36
N ILE A 1005 17.07 41.28 73.74
CA ILE A 1005 15.67 41.00 74.13
C ILE A 1005 15.65 40.60 75.61
N ILE A 1006 14.63 41.04 76.36
CA ILE A 1006 14.46 40.63 77.76
C ILE A 1006 14.18 39.13 77.85
N TYR A 1007 14.85 38.46 78.81
CA TYR A 1007 14.73 37.03 79.09
C TYR A 1007 13.30 36.61 79.48
N ASP A 1008 12.94 35.39 79.10
CA ASP A 1008 11.67 34.68 79.33
C ASP A 1008 11.14 34.80 80.78
N TYR A 1009 9.90 35.26 80.95
CA TYR A 1009 9.24 35.44 82.25
C TYR A 1009 8.82 34.12 82.90
N GLU A 1010 8.77 33.01 82.15
CA GLU A 1010 8.37 31.69 82.67
C GLU A 1010 9.51 30.94 83.36
N LYS A 1011 10.75 31.42 83.24
CA LYS A 1011 11.87 30.84 83.98
C LYS A 1011 11.99 31.46 85.36
N PRO A 1012 12.03 30.65 86.44
CA PRO A 1012 12.06 31.16 87.80
C PRO A 1012 13.25 32.10 88.00
N ASN A 1013 12.96 33.30 88.53
CA ASN A 1013 13.99 34.28 88.90
C ASN A 1013 15.04 33.59 89.79
N PRO A 1014 16.32 33.52 89.40
CA PRO A 1014 17.33 32.76 90.11
C PRO A 1014 17.66 33.29 91.51
N ASN A 1015 17.03 34.39 91.98
CA ASN A 1015 17.21 34.87 93.35
C ASN A 1015 15.93 35.53 93.93
N PRO A 1016 15.14 34.84 94.78
CA PRO A 1016 13.88 35.36 95.33
C PRO A 1016 14.05 36.35 96.48
N ALA A 1017 15.28 36.65 96.91
CA ALA A 1017 15.57 37.48 98.08
C ALA A 1017 15.79 38.96 97.72
N GLY A 1018 14.72 39.69 97.35
CA GLY A 1018 14.50 41.12 97.65
C GLY A 1018 15.54 42.20 97.32
N VAL A 1019 16.68 41.91 96.67
CA VAL A 1019 17.66 42.94 96.28
C VAL A 1019 17.32 43.48 94.90
N ASN A 1020 16.91 44.75 94.87
CA ASN A 1020 16.59 45.48 93.66
C ASN A 1020 17.88 45.81 92.89
N PHE A 1021 18.32 44.90 92.03
CA PHE A 1021 19.26 45.22 90.95
C PHE A 1021 18.46 45.60 89.71
N GLY A 1022 18.71 46.78 89.17
CA GLY A 1022 18.06 47.27 87.97
C GLY A 1022 18.19 46.31 86.77
N THR A 1023 17.16 46.31 85.92
CA THR A 1023 17.02 45.63 84.62
C THR A 1023 17.15 44.11 84.61
N MET A 1024 16.09 43.43 84.16
CA MET A 1024 16.12 42.00 83.82
C MET A 1024 17.27 41.68 82.85
N PRO A 1025 17.93 40.51 82.96
CA PRO A 1025 19.02 40.14 82.06
C PRO A 1025 18.51 40.11 80.61
N MET A 1026 19.13 40.90 79.75
CA MET A 1026 18.88 40.87 78.32
C MET A 1026 19.74 39.78 77.67
N LYS A 1027 19.18 39.05 76.71
CA LYS A 1027 19.92 38.09 75.89
C LYS A 1027 20.12 38.69 74.50
N ASP A 1028 21.36 38.68 74.04
CA ASP A 1028 21.73 39.14 72.72
C ASP A 1028 21.47 38.06 71.67
N ARG A 1029 20.70 38.39 70.64
CA ARG A 1029 20.50 37.62 69.42
C ARG A 1029 21.27 38.28 68.29
N LEU A 1030 22.23 37.58 67.70
CA LEU A 1030 23.01 38.09 66.57
C LEU A 1030 22.10 38.23 65.32
N VAL A 1031 22.11 39.41 64.69
CA VAL A 1031 21.37 39.72 63.46
C VAL A 1031 22.28 39.79 62.24
N PHE A 1032 23.48 40.34 62.43
CA PHE A 1032 24.46 40.50 61.37
C PHE A 1032 25.87 40.35 61.92
N ALA A 1033 26.71 39.71 61.11
CA ALA A 1033 28.15 39.65 61.32
C ALA A 1033 28.85 39.80 59.96
N ASP A 1034 29.87 40.66 59.91
CA ASP A 1034 30.84 40.72 58.81
C ASP A 1034 32.25 40.78 59.37
N VAL A 1035 33.21 40.33 58.57
CA VAL A 1035 34.61 40.20 58.96
C VAL A 1035 35.52 40.72 57.86
N TYR A 1036 36.33 41.72 58.19
CA TYR A 1036 37.42 42.22 57.35
C TYR A 1036 38.74 41.70 57.89
N GLU A 1037 39.60 41.18 57.00
CA GLU A 1037 40.95 40.76 57.35
C GLU A 1037 41.93 41.55 56.51
N LEU A 1038 42.85 42.24 57.18
CA LEU A 1038 43.73 43.25 56.60
C LEU A 1038 45.20 42.90 56.82
N ASN A 1039 46.06 43.38 55.91
CA ASN A 1039 47.50 43.09 55.87
C ASN A 1039 47.81 41.57 55.86
N LYS A 1040 47.04 40.80 55.08
CA LYS A 1040 47.17 39.34 54.94
C LYS A 1040 48.53 38.89 54.42
#